data_AF-A0AAE1GWZ2-F1
#
_entry.id   AF-A0AAE1GWZ2-F1
#
_cell.length_a   1.000
_cell.length_b   1.000
_cell.length_c   1.000
_cell.angle_alpha   90.00
_cell.angle_beta   90.00
_cell.angle_gamma   90.00
#
_symmetry.space_group_name_H-M   'P 1'
#
loop_
_entity.id
_entity.type
_entity.pdbx_description
1 polymer ?
#
loop_
_entity_poly.entity_id
_entity_poly.type
_entity_poly.pdbx_seq_one_letter_code
_entity_poly.pdbx_strand_id
1 'polypeptide(L)'
;MLTPAPLLAVAALVLALVWRRAARWLRMFWRARTIPGPPNGCLYFAGPLGAVVDKARLAQKRYGNTVRLWAWPAVNVTISEPEDLEVLFNSPHLQHKPAIVYDSMSPILGEGLVTLSGDTHRRHRKAIGPSLHLEILQDYSAHAICETVFSADAPPILGESKDHFVKYLVEASRLMLSRVMQPWLSWDALFYFSEVYDEYTRAARAFESFVSKMLAYKVRGPGGGRRRQAFLDHVLTSAEGQVLEQRELVEELKTLSGAAVGTSTDFMSFFLLVNALLPDVQDNICRELDDVFGGADRPVEPQDLQHLQYLDCAIKETMRMFPPVFTFSRTALRDVALPSGHVLPEGCIVAGMPYFTHRDPHHFPDPEKFDPSRFLPENSRGRHPYAYIPFSAGSRNCIGQRYAMMSAKILSSSILRRFRVLPAPGGPRTLQEIRLVAGISMCPAGGCNLRAAAPGQQQGFVMPHKLQQIVGGTAADIRDFGHQVSWLYDGNHRCGGSILTNDFILTAAHCTNGASPGPMNEILAGTSLISAERRNRGQTTQVIEMHVHPKFDIRTYTHDIALLRVWPALSFNTAVHPIQLIDTSGPPYPTEPVVVTGWGLLKESSNYQTPLLQKVRVYVNDLSHCRSKYMEVNWALPDTLMCAAADKKDACQGDSGGPLVYYLEDGSQRLVGIVSSGIGCASKDFAGLYTDLRHPEMRAYVNDITGYRLAS
;
A
#
# COMPACT_ATOMS: atom_id res chain seq x y z
N MET A 1 -7.80 47.39 59.82
CA MET A 1 -7.60 47.93 58.45
C MET A 1 -6.34 47.30 57.88
N LEU A 2 -6.48 46.34 56.96
CA LEU A 2 -5.33 45.81 56.20
C LEU A 2 -4.81 46.93 55.29
N THR A 3 -3.53 47.27 55.39
CA THR A 3 -2.91 48.31 54.55
C THR A 3 -2.95 47.86 53.08
N PRO A 4 -3.14 48.76 52.10
CA PRO A 4 -3.24 48.41 50.67
C PRO A 4 -1.91 47.94 50.04
N ALA A 5 -0.80 48.01 50.78
CA ALA A 5 0.54 47.67 50.29
C ALA A 5 0.71 46.23 49.76
N PRO A 6 0.14 45.17 50.38
CA PRO A 6 0.23 43.80 49.86
C PRO A 6 -0.55 43.62 48.55
N LEU A 7 -1.71 44.27 48.44
CA LEU A 7 -2.55 44.22 47.23
C LEU A 7 -1.86 44.92 46.05
N LEU A 8 -1.21 46.06 46.30
CA LEU A 8 -0.43 46.77 45.28
C LEU A 8 0.82 45.97 44.84
N ALA A 9 1.50 45.31 45.78
CA ALA A 9 2.65 44.44 45.46
C ALA A 9 2.23 43.23 44.61
N VAL A 10 1.11 42.58 44.95
CA VAL A 10 0.54 41.47 44.16
C VAL A 10 0.10 41.97 42.79
N ALA A 11 -0.58 43.11 42.69
CA ALA A 11 -0.99 43.69 41.41
C ALA A 11 0.22 44.04 40.52
N ALA A 12 1.27 44.62 41.09
CA ALA A 12 2.51 44.93 40.37
C ALA A 12 3.23 43.65 39.88
N LEU A 13 3.27 42.59 40.71
CA LEU A 13 3.82 41.28 40.32
C LEU A 13 3.00 40.68 39.17
N VAL A 14 1.67 40.69 39.25
CA VAL A 14 0.78 40.19 38.21
C VAL A 14 0.97 40.97 36.91
N LEU A 15 0.99 42.31 36.96
CA LEU A 15 1.25 43.15 35.79
C LEU A 15 2.63 42.88 35.18
N ALA A 16 3.67 42.71 35.99
CA ALA A 16 5.00 42.36 35.52
C ALA A 16 5.05 40.98 34.83
N LEU A 17 4.33 39.98 35.37
CA LEU A 17 4.21 38.65 34.76
C LEU A 17 3.43 38.69 33.44
N VAL A 18 2.32 39.43 33.40
CA VAL A 18 1.52 39.65 32.19
C VAL A 18 2.34 40.36 31.12
N TRP A 19 3.04 41.44 31.47
CA TRP A 19 3.93 42.15 30.55
C TRP A 19 5.05 41.24 30.03
N ARG A 20 5.72 40.48 30.90
CA ARG A 20 6.76 39.51 30.48
C ARG A 20 6.22 38.44 29.54
N ARG A 21 4.99 37.97 29.75
CA ARG A 21 4.33 37.00 28.87
C ARG A 21 3.96 37.62 27.52
N ALA A 22 3.37 38.82 27.53
CA ALA A 22 3.03 39.57 26.32
C ALA A 22 4.28 39.93 25.49
N ALA A 23 5.35 40.40 26.13
CA ALA A 23 6.61 40.73 25.46
C ALA A 23 7.31 39.50 24.85
N ARG A 24 7.26 38.35 25.52
CA ARG A 24 7.73 37.07 24.94
C ARG A 24 6.88 36.67 23.74
N TRP A 25 5.56 36.72 23.87
CA TRP A 25 4.65 36.39 22.78
C TRP A 25 4.83 37.32 21.57
N LEU A 26 4.96 38.64 21.78
CA LEU A 26 5.22 39.61 20.71
C LEU A 26 6.55 39.34 20.00
N ARG A 27 7.63 39.04 20.74
CA ARG A 27 8.92 38.67 20.13
C ARG A 27 8.79 37.43 19.25
N MET A 28 8.13 36.38 19.74
CA MET A 28 7.85 35.17 18.98
C MET A 28 6.99 35.50 17.74
N PHE A 29 5.94 36.31 17.88
CA PHE A 29 5.06 36.76 16.79
C PHE A 29 5.86 37.40 15.66
N TRP A 30 6.73 38.36 15.99
CA TRP A 30 7.54 39.08 15.01
C TRP A 30 8.56 38.18 14.33
N ARG A 31 9.28 37.35 15.08
CA ARG A 31 10.25 36.40 14.52
C ARG A 31 9.60 35.38 13.60
N ALA A 32 8.43 34.87 13.98
CA ALA A 32 7.68 33.93 13.15
C ALA A 32 7.26 34.54 11.79
N ARG A 33 7.21 35.87 11.62
CA ARG A 33 6.91 36.50 10.31
C ARG A 33 7.94 36.21 9.23
N THR A 34 9.13 35.75 9.60
CA THR A 34 10.16 35.30 8.65
C THR A 34 9.79 33.97 7.97
N ILE A 35 8.84 33.22 8.53
CA ILE A 35 8.38 31.93 8.00
C ILE A 35 7.12 32.17 7.14
N PRO A 36 7.05 31.61 5.91
CA PRO A 36 5.87 31.71 5.05
C PRO A 36 4.58 31.22 5.72
N GLY A 37 3.45 31.85 5.45
CA GLY A 37 2.16 31.39 5.97
C GLY A 37 1.04 32.43 5.84
N PRO A 38 -0.21 32.06 6.18
CA PRO A 38 -1.37 32.93 6.06
C PRO A 38 -1.18 34.29 6.77
N PRO A 39 -1.59 35.41 6.15
CA PRO A 39 -1.45 36.73 6.77
C PRO A 39 -2.35 36.85 8.01
N ASN A 40 -1.76 37.22 9.15
CA ASN A 40 -2.43 37.64 10.40
C ASN A 40 -3.61 36.79 10.89
N GLY A 41 -3.58 35.47 10.69
CA GLY A 41 -4.67 34.60 11.09
C GLY A 41 -4.45 33.91 12.42
N CYS A 42 -4.34 34.62 13.56
CA CYS A 42 -4.20 33.97 14.89
C CYS A 42 -5.28 32.90 15.18
N LEU A 43 -6.40 32.98 14.46
CA LEU A 43 -7.56 32.10 14.48
C LEU A 43 -7.66 31.21 13.22
N TYR A 44 -6.59 31.02 12.45
CA TYR A 44 -6.60 30.27 11.19
C TYR A 44 -7.24 28.89 11.34
N PHE A 45 -6.89 28.22 12.43
CA PHE A 45 -7.42 26.91 12.78
C PHE A 45 -8.79 26.94 13.47
N ALA A 46 -9.26 28.09 13.97
CA ALA A 46 -10.57 28.18 14.62
C ALA A 46 -11.69 27.70 13.66
N GLY A 47 -12.60 26.88 14.17
CA GLY A 47 -13.68 26.29 13.39
C GLY A 47 -13.88 24.80 13.69
N PRO A 48 -14.66 24.09 12.84
CA PRO A 48 -14.99 22.69 13.06
C PRO A 48 -13.76 21.78 12.91
N LEU A 49 -13.67 20.74 13.74
CA LEU A 49 -12.57 19.77 13.78
C LEU A 49 -12.32 19.08 12.43
N GLY A 50 -13.39 18.85 11.65
CA GLY A 50 -13.28 18.22 10.32
C GLY A 50 -12.53 19.07 9.29
N ALA A 51 -12.41 20.39 9.48
CA ALA A 51 -11.74 21.27 8.54
C ALA A 51 -10.21 21.38 8.76
N VAL A 52 -9.67 20.77 9.82
CA VAL A 52 -8.26 20.95 10.22
C VAL A 52 -7.31 20.42 9.16
N VAL A 53 -7.57 19.20 8.67
CA VAL A 53 -6.73 18.55 7.66
C VAL A 53 -6.76 19.35 6.35
N ASP A 54 -7.94 19.79 5.91
CA ASP A 54 -8.09 20.56 4.67
C ASP A 54 -7.45 21.96 4.76
N LYS A 55 -7.57 22.64 5.90
CA LYS A 55 -6.89 23.92 6.14
C LYS A 55 -5.37 23.78 6.13
N ALA A 56 -4.85 22.70 6.71
CA ALA A 56 -3.42 22.41 6.67
C ALA A 56 -2.97 22.11 5.22
N ARG A 57 -3.74 21.31 4.47
CA ARG A 57 -3.47 20.99 3.05
C ARG A 57 -3.42 22.25 2.19
N LEU A 58 -4.40 23.13 2.35
CA LEU A 58 -4.48 24.38 1.60
C LEU A 58 -3.30 25.30 1.92
N ALA A 59 -2.90 25.38 3.19
CA ALA A 59 -1.77 26.21 3.59
C ALA A 59 -0.46 25.67 3.02
N GLN A 60 -0.21 24.38 3.12
CA GLN A 60 1.01 23.79 2.60
C GLN A 60 1.11 23.94 1.08
N LYS A 61 0.03 23.64 0.34
CA LYS A 61 -0.04 23.83 -1.11
C LYS A 61 0.28 25.26 -1.55
N ARG A 62 -0.03 26.26 -0.70
CA ARG A 62 0.18 27.69 -1.01
C ARG A 62 1.55 28.22 -0.56
N TYR A 63 2.08 27.72 0.55
CA TYR A 63 3.26 28.31 1.21
C TYR A 63 4.49 27.40 1.23
N GLY A 64 4.40 26.16 0.74
CA GLY A 64 5.51 25.21 0.63
C GLY A 64 5.65 24.29 1.83
N ASN A 65 6.84 23.71 2.02
CA ASN A 65 7.11 22.63 2.97
C ASN A 65 7.27 23.10 4.44
N THR A 66 7.65 24.35 4.65
CA THR A 66 7.79 24.96 5.99
C THR A 66 6.83 26.14 6.13
N VAL A 67 5.77 25.95 6.90
CA VAL A 67 4.64 26.89 6.98
C VAL A 67 4.34 27.26 8.41
N ARG A 68 4.22 28.57 8.66
CA ARG A 68 3.69 29.11 9.89
C ARG A 68 2.17 29.13 9.85
N LEU A 69 1.58 28.45 10.81
CA LEU A 69 0.16 28.42 11.11
C LEU A 69 -0.07 28.91 12.54
N TRP A 70 -1.20 29.55 12.77
CA TRP A 70 -1.56 29.99 14.11
C TRP A 70 -2.73 29.17 14.64
N ALA A 71 -2.58 28.67 15.86
CA ALA A 71 -3.66 28.10 16.66
C ALA A 71 -3.62 28.83 18.00
N TRP A 72 -4.43 29.89 18.12
CA TRP A 72 -4.44 30.80 19.26
C TRP A 72 -4.23 30.11 20.62
N PRO A 73 -3.35 30.61 21.50
CA PRO A 73 -2.37 31.70 21.30
C PRO A 73 -1.02 31.22 20.72
N ALA A 74 -0.90 29.94 20.33
CA ALA A 74 0.35 29.32 19.92
C ALA A 74 0.70 29.54 18.45
N VAL A 75 1.99 29.75 18.19
CA VAL A 75 2.58 29.67 16.84
C VAL A 75 2.92 28.23 16.56
N ASN A 76 2.32 27.66 15.52
CA ASN A 76 2.63 26.32 15.03
C ASN A 76 3.39 26.44 13.71
N VAL A 77 4.61 25.91 13.64
CA VAL A 77 5.37 25.81 12.40
C VAL A 77 5.29 24.36 11.95
N THR A 78 4.62 24.12 10.83
CA THR A 78 4.56 22.79 10.22
C THR A 78 5.74 22.63 9.28
N ILE A 79 6.45 21.52 9.41
CA ILE A 79 7.56 21.14 8.54
C ILE A 79 7.26 19.78 7.90
N SER A 80 7.59 19.65 6.62
CA SER A 80 7.45 18.39 5.87
C SER A 80 8.72 17.95 5.14
N GLU A 81 9.71 18.83 4.99
CA GLU A 81 10.98 18.52 4.35
C GLU A 81 11.80 17.53 5.19
N PRO A 82 12.33 16.44 4.63
CA PRO A 82 13.02 15.41 5.42
C PRO A 82 14.27 15.91 6.17
N GLU A 83 15.02 16.86 5.62
CA GLU A 83 16.21 17.45 6.24
C GLU A 83 15.83 18.30 7.46
N ASP A 84 14.75 19.09 7.36
CA ASP A 84 14.23 19.88 8.49
C ASP A 84 13.63 18.95 9.57
N LEU A 85 12.99 17.85 9.15
CA LEU A 85 12.46 16.83 10.05
C LEU A 85 13.57 16.13 10.83
N GLU A 86 14.72 15.86 10.22
CA GLU A 86 15.88 15.31 10.92
C GLU A 86 16.28 16.18 12.12
N VAL A 87 16.31 17.50 11.94
CA VAL A 87 16.56 18.46 13.04
C VAL A 87 15.48 18.36 14.11
N LEU A 88 14.20 18.27 13.73
CA LEU A 88 13.09 18.13 14.67
C LEU A 88 13.22 16.89 15.56
N PHE A 89 13.63 15.75 14.99
CA PHE A 89 13.69 14.49 15.73
C PHE A 89 14.98 14.31 16.56
N ASN A 90 16.08 14.97 16.17
CA ASN A 90 17.39 14.77 16.79
C ASN A 90 17.84 15.93 17.69
N SER A 91 17.33 17.15 17.49
CA SER A 91 17.76 18.33 18.25
C SER A 91 17.40 18.23 19.74
N PRO A 92 18.34 18.47 20.67
CA PRO A 92 18.04 18.52 22.10
C PRO A 92 17.11 19.68 22.48
N HIS A 93 16.99 20.71 21.64
CA HIS A 93 16.10 21.86 21.85
C HIS A 93 14.67 21.62 21.40
N LEU A 94 14.41 20.48 20.77
CA LEU A 94 13.10 20.04 20.29
C LEU A 94 12.69 18.71 20.94
N GLN A 95 13.12 18.45 22.18
CA GLN A 95 12.74 17.24 22.91
C GLN A 95 11.48 17.39 23.77
N HIS A 96 11.06 18.63 24.04
CA HIS A 96 9.90 18.91 24.90
C HIS A 96 8.60 18.86 24.12
N LYS A 97 7.60 18.24 24.74
CA LYS A 97 6.23 18.20 24.22
C LYS A 97 5.49 19.50 24.55
N PRO A 98 4.69 20.06 23.63
CA PRO A 98 3.87 21.23 23.91
C PRO A 98 2.84 20.95 25.00
N ALA A 99 2.96 21.68 26.12
CA ALA A 99 2.04 21.59 27.27
C ALA A 99 0.57 21.68 26.86
N ILE A 100 0.22 22.67 26.01
CA ILE A 100 -1.17 22.88 25.55
C ILE A 100 -1.77 21.66 24.82
N VAL A 101 -0.93 20.83 24.20
CA VAL A 101 -1.37 19.62 23.49
C VAL A 101 -1.29 18.41 24.41
N TYR A 102 -0.15 18.16 25.03
CA TYR A 102 0.11 16.90 25.73
C TYR A 102 -0.42 16.89 27.18
N ASP A 103 -0.48 18.02 27.87
CA ASP A 103 -1.12 18.07 29.21
C ASP A 103 -2.63 17.86 29.09
N SER A 104 -3.21 18.26 27.96
CA SER A 104 -4.60 17.95 27.63
C SER A 104 -4.84 16.47 27.28
N MET A 105 -3.78 15.70 27.05
CA MET A 105 -3.85 14.24 26.83
C MET A 105 -3.64 13.45 28.12
N SER A 106 -2.89 13.98 29.10
CA SER A 106 -2.48 13.25 30.31
C SER A 106 -3.64 12.63 31.11
N PRO A 107 -4.82 13.24 31.28
CA PRO A 107 -5.92 12.58 31.99
C PRO A 107 -6.39 11.27 31.32
N ILE A 108 -6.30 11.16 29.98
CA ILE A 108 -6.71 9.96 29.23
C ILE A 108 -5.52 9.02 29.05
N LEU A 109 -4.44 9.51 28.44
CA LEU A 109 -3.27 8.69 28.11
C LEU A 109 -2.36 8.46 29.31
N GLY A 110 -2.56 9.14 30.42
CA GLY A 110 -1.71 9.07 31.59
C GLY A 110 -0.40 9.85 31.47
N GLU A 111 0.31 9.95 32.58
CA GLU A 111 1.66 10.52 32.69
C GLU A 111 2.75 9.49 32.32
N GLY A 112 2.63 8.88 31.13
CA GLY A 112 3.55 7.85 30.63
C GLY A 112 4.37 8.27 29.40
N LEU A 113 4.89 7.29 28.65
CA LEU A 113 5.79 7.51 27.49
C LEU A 113 5.29 8.53 26.45
N VAL A 114 3.98 8.66 26.29
CA VAL A 114 3.36 9.58 25.31
C VAL A 114 3.24 11.02 25.84
N THR A 115 3.36 11.28 27.14
CA THR A 115 3.25 12.64 27.71
C THR A 115 4.56 13.09 28.35
N LEU A 116 5.33 12.17 28.95
CA LEU A 116 6.62 12.45 29.58
C LEU A 116 7.66 13.00 28.59
N SER A 117 8.62 13.78 29.13
CA SER A 117 9.75 14.36 28.40
C SER A 117 11.05 14.22 29.20
N GLY A 118 12.20 14.49 28.58
CA GLY A 118 13.50 14.50 29.26
C GLY A 118 13.95 13.14 29.79
N ASP A 119 14.62 13.15 30.94
CA ASP A 119 15.21 11.96 31.57
C ASP A 119 14.18 10.95 32.07
N THR A 120 13.03 11.41 32.59
CA THR A 120 11.95 10.53 33.04
C THR A 120 11.43 9.67 31.89
N HIS A 121 11.22 10.26 30.71
CA HIS A 121 10.87 9.50 29.51
C HIS A 121 11.95 8.47 29.12
N ARG A 122 13.24 8.84 29.19
CA ARG A 122 14.35 7.90 28.90
C ARG A 122 14.34 6.70 29.85
N ARG A 123 14.13 6.94 31.14
CA ARG A 123 14.03 5.89 32.18
C ARG A 123 12.87 4.93 31.88
N HIS A 124 11.67 5.46 31.69
CA HIS A 124 10.48 4.65 31.40
C HIS A 124 10.65 3.84 30.10
N ARG A 125 11.24 4.45 29.07
CA ARG A 125 11.46 3.78 27.78
C ARG A 125 12.46 2.64 27.89
N LYS A 126 13.51 2.82 28.71
CA LYS A 126 14.50 1.77 28.98
C LYS A 126 13.88 0.61 29.76
N ALA A 127 12.97 0.89 30.69
CA ALA A 127 12.25 -0.13 31.45
C ALA A 127 11.26 -0.93 30.58
N ILE A 128 10.52 -0.29 29.69
CA ILE A 128 9.47 -0.93 28.89
C ILE A 128 10.00 -1.57 27.59
N GLY A 129 11.05 -1.02 27.01
CA GLY A 129 11.60 -1.42 25.71
C GLY A 129 11.83 -2.94 25.55
N PRO A 130 12.48 -3.63 26.51
CA PRO A 130 12.72 -5.07 26.43
C PRO A 130 11.44 -5.90 26.28
N SER A 131 10.36 -5.52 26.95
CA SER A 131 9.06 -6.22 26.89
C SER A 131 8.39 -6.16 25.50
N LEU A 132 8.85 -5.27 24.61
CA LEU A 132 8.39 -5.13 23.23
C LEU A 132 9.37 -5.75 22.21
N HIS A 133 10.31 -6.58 22.67
CA HIS A 133 11.22 -7.31 21.79
C HIS A 133 10.48 -8.40 21.01
N LEU A 134 10.95 -8.71 19.79
CA LEU A 134 10.21 -9.55 18.83
C LEU A 134 9.90 -10.94 19.39
N GLU A 135 10.87 -11.54 20.10
CA GLU A 135 10.76 -12.88 20.70
C GLU A 135 9.59 -12.97 21.69
N ILE A 136 9.38 -11.92 22.48
CA ILE A 136 8.28 -11.82 23.43
C ILE A 136 6.95 -11.56 22.69
N LEU A 137 6.97 -10.71 21.65
CA LEU A 137 5.77 -10.36 20.89
C LEU A 137 5.22 -11.53 20.05
N GLN A 138 6.08 -12.43 19.57
CA GLN A 138 5.67 -13.60 18.79
C GLN A 138 4.68 -14.49 19.55
N ASP A 139 4.86 -14.62 20.87
CA ASP A 139 4.01 -15.42 21.74
C ASP A 139 2.59 -14.84 21.94
N TYR A 140 2.38 -13.53 21.66
CA TYR A 140 1.07 -12.86 21.81
C TYR A 140 0.42 -12.48 20.49
N SER A 141 1.09 -12.76 19.38
CA SER A 141 0.75 -12.26 18.05
C SER A 141 -0.65 -12.69 17.56
N ALA A 142 -1.22 -13.76 18.13
CA ALA A 142 -2.56 -14.28 17.86
C ALA A 142 -3.70 -13.61 18.65
N HIS A 143 -3.41 -12.75 19.63
CA HIS A 143 -4.40 -12.16 20.53
C HIS A 143 -4.75 -10.70 20.18
N ALA A 144 -5.97 -10.28 20.52
CA ALA A 144 -6.37 -8.88 20.36
C ALA A 144 -5.45 -7.94 21.17
N ILE A 145 -5.31 -6.68 20.76
CA ILE A 145 -4.39 -5.71 21.41
C ILE A 145 -4.65 -5.60 22.92
N CYS A 146 -5.91 -5.59 23.35
CA CYS A 146 -6.26 -5.59 24.77
C CYS A 146 -5.83 -6.87 25.50
N GLU A 147 -5.96 -8.03 24.86
CA GLU A 147 -5.50 -9.31 25.42
C GLU A 147 -3.97 -9.38 25.45
N THR A 148 -3.29 -8.75 24.49
CA THR A 148 -1.82 -8.65 24.46
C THR A 148 -1.30 -7.75 25.59
N VAL A 149 -1.87 -6.54 25.74
CA VAL A 149 -1.41 -5.54 26.72
C VAL A 149 -1.77 -5.97 28.16
N PHE A 150 -2.99 -6.46 28.38
CA PHE A 150 -3.48 -6.80 29.72
C PHE A 150 -3.35 -8.29 30.07
N SER A 151 -3.06 -9.15 29.10
CA SER A 151 -2.76 -10.57 29.34
C SER A 151 -3.88 -11.34 30.05
N ALA A 152 -5.12 -10.91 29.82
CA ALA A 152 -6.32 -11.51 30.34
C ALA A 152 -7.38 -11.44 29.25
N ASP A 153 -8.17 -12.51 29.11
CA ASP A 153 -9.51 -12.38 28.52
C ASP A 153 -10.19 -11.27 29.32
N ALA A 154 -10.52 -10.14 28.70
CA ALA A 154 -11.21 -9.06 29.41
C ALA A 154 -12.50 -9.69 29.97
N PRO A 155 -12.59 -9.94 31.29
CA PRO A 155 -13.67 -10.76 31.79
C PRO A 155 -14.97 -9.96 31.61
N PRO A 156 -16.15 -10.60 31.55
CA PRO A 156 -17.44 -9.90 31.62
C PRO A 156 -17.66 -9.10 32.93
N ILE A 157 -16.64 -9.00 33.78
CA ILE A 157 -16.67 -8.72 35.23
C ILE A 157 -17.05 -7.28 35.59
N LEU A 158 -17.37 -6.39 34.64
CA LEU A 158 -17.60 -4.98 34.98
C LEU A 158 -18.95 -4.39 34.58
N GLY A 159 -19.83 -5.13 33.92
CA GLY A 159 -21.09 -4.57 33.39
C GLY A 159 -20.90 -3.54 32.26
N GLU A 160 -19.66 -3.17 31.94
CA GLU A 160 -19.27 -2.33 30.81
C GLU A 160 -18.53 -3.19 29.78
N SER A 161 -18.95 -3.15 28.51
CA SER A 161 -18.35 -3.93 27.41
C SER A 161 -17.01 -3.36 26.95
N LYS A 162 -16.20 -4.16 26.21
CA LYS A 162 -15.01 -3.67 25.47
C LYS A 162 -15.33 -2.45 24.60
N ASP A 163 -16.58 -2.30 24.15
CA ASP A 163 -17.05 -1.15 23.36
C ASP A 163 -17.11 0.15 24.17
N HIS A 164 -17.37 0.07 25.48
CA HIS A 164 -17.35 1.25 26.36
C HIS A 164 -15.93 1.82 26.47
N PHE A 165 -14.93 0.96 26.58
CA PHE A 165 -13.52 1.37 26.58
C PHE A 165 -13.14 2.15 25.32
N VAL A 166 -13.45 1.62 24.14
CA VAL A 166 -13.16 2.28 22.85
C VAL A 166 -13.96 3.58 22.73
N LYS A 167 -15.23 3.58 23.11
CA LYS A 167 -16.10 4.76 23.11
C LYS A 167 -15.51 5.90 23.94
N TYR A 168 -15.13 5.64 25.19
CA TYR A 168 -14.58 6.67 26.06
C TYR A 168 -13.23 7.20 25.55
N LEU A 169 -12.38 6.34 24.98
CA LEU A 169 -11.13 6.76 24.35
C LEU A 169 -11.37 7.72 23.18
N VAL A 170 -12.30 7.39 22.27
CA VAL A 170 -12.64 8.21 21.10
C VAL A 170 -13.30 9.54 21.52
N GLU A 171 -14.24 9.49 22.47
CA GLU A 171 -14.95 10.66 22.97
C GLU A 171 -13.99 11.65 23.63
N ALA A 172 -13.14 11.16 24.52
CA ALA A 172 -12.17 11.98 25.22
C ALA A 172 -11.12 12.58 24.25
N SER A 173 -10.73 11.81 23.22
CA SER A 173 -9.86 12.29 22.13
C SER A 173 -10.46 13.47 21.35
N ARG A 174 -11.77 13.41 21.05
CA ARG A 174 -12.49 14.48 20.33
C ARG A 174 -12.62 15.75 21.18
N LEU A 175 -12.92 15.58 22.47
CA LEU A 175 -13.07 16.70 23.42
C LEU A 175 -11.73 17.41 23.68
N MET A 176 -10.63 16.65 23.77
CA MET A 176 -9.28 17.20 23.83
C MET A 176 -8.96 18.10 22.62
N LEU A 177 -9.22 17.61 21.40
CA LEU A 177 -8.93 18.39 20.20
C LEU A 177 -9.80 19.66 20.15
N SER A 178 -11.02 19.62 20.70
CA SER A 178 -11.88 20.79 20.83
C SER A 178 -11.23 21.89 21.69
N ARG A 179 -10.53 21.55 22.77
CA ARG A 179 -9.79 22.51 23.61
C ARG A 179 -8.67 23.23 22.85
N VAL A 180 -7.95 22.49 22.00
CA VAL A 180 -6.85 23.05 21.19
C VAL A 180 -7.39 23.96 20.08
N MET A 181 -8.54 23.60 19.51
CA MET A 181 -9.07 24.23 18.30
C MET A 181 -10.04 25.39 18.58
N GLN A 182 -10.59 25.48 19.79
CA GLN A 182 -11.50 26.53 20.22
C GLN A 182 -10.78 27.56 21.11
N PRO A 183 -10.56 28.80 20.63
CA PRO A 183 -9.76 29.80 21.34
C PRO A 183 -10.22 30.11 22.77
N TRP A 184 -11.52 30.06 23.04
CA TRP A 184 -12.07 30.32 24.39
C TRP A 184 -11.76 29.19 25.38
N LEU A 185 -11.63 27.94 24.91
CA LEU A 185 -11.23 26.78 25.74
C LEU A 185 -9.73 26.73 26.00
N SER A 186 -8.92 27.56 25.33
CA SER A 186 -7.48 27.66 25.62
C SER A 186 -7.19 28.34 26.97
N TRP A 187 -8.18 29.03 27.55
CA TRP A 187 -8.09 29.65 28.86
C TRP A 187 -8.54 28.65 29.92
N ASP A 188 -7.63 28.27 30.83
CA ASP A 188 -7.87 27.21 31.81
C ASP A 188 -9.14 27.45 32.64
N ALA A 189 -9.40 28.70 33.07
CA ALA A 189 -10.61 29.04 33.80
C ALA A 189 -11.88 28.76 32.99
N LEU A 190 -11.95 29.25 31.74
CA LEU A 190 -13.12 29.03 30.88
C LEU A 190 -13.30 27.55 30.52
N PHE A 191 -12.19 26.83 30.35
CA PHE A 191 -12.22 25.39 30.14
C PHE A 191 -12.80 24.67 31.37
N TYR A 192 -12.31 24.95 32.58
CA TYR A 192 -12.79 24.30 33.80
C TYR A 192 -14.26 24.58 34.12
N PHE A 193 -14.82 25.70 33.66
CA PHE A 193 -16.24 26.03 33.78
C PHE A 193 -17.09 25.58 32.58
N SER A 194 -16.51 24.91 31.60
CA SER A 194 -17.22 24.48 30.39
C SER A 194 -17.79 23.06 30.50
N GLU A 195 -18.92 22.83 29.84
CA GLU A 195 -19.50 21.49 29.67
C GLU A 195 -18.52 20.50 29.02
N VAL A 196 -17.63 21.00 28.15
CA VAL A 196 -16.56 20.22 27.51
C VAL A 196 -15.60 19.62 28.53
N TYR A 197 -15.28 20.34 29.61
CA TYR A 197 -14.43 19.82 30.68
C TYR A 197 -15.15 18.77 31.52
N ASP A 198 -16.45 18.95 31.79
CA ASP A 198 -17.26 17.97 32.52
C ASP A 198 -17.39 16.66 31.74
N GLU A 199 -17.66 16.73 30.43
CA GLU A 199 -17.66 15.56 29.53
C GLU A 199 -16.28 14.90 29.47
N TYR A 200 -15.23 15.70 29.27
CA TYR A 200 -13.86 15.21 29.16
C TYR A 200 -13.42 14.48 30.44
N THR A 201 -13.70 15.06 31.60
CA THR A 201 -13.32 14.51 32.89
C THR A 201 -14.12 13.23 33.21
N ARG A 202 -15.41 13.17 32.82
CA ARG A 202 -16.21 11.94 32.93
C ARG A 202 -15.61 10.81 32.10
N ALA A 203 -15.29 11.07 30.83
CA ALA A 203 -14.69 10.07 29.95
C ALA A 203 -13.30 9.62 30.43
N ALA A 204 -12.45 10.55 30.89
CA ALA A 204 -11.13 10.24 31.45
C ALA A 204 -11.21 9.38 32.73
N ARG A 205 -12.13 9.70 33.66
CA ARG A 205 -12.36 8.90 34.88
C ARG A 205 -12.88 7.50 34.57
N ALA A 206 -13.77 7.37 33.59
CA ALA A 206 -14.27 6.06 33.16
C ALA A 206 -13.13 5.19 32.60
N PHE A 207 -12.29 5.77 31.74
CA PHE A 207 -11.11 5.10 31.21
C PHE A 207 -10.12 4.67 32.30
N GLU A 208 -9.81 5.56 33.25
CA GLU A 208 -8.93 5.25 34.37
C GLU A 208 -9.50 4.16 35.29
N SER A 209 -10.81 4.19 35.55
CA SER A 209 -11.49 3.15 36.31
C SER A 209 -11.34 1.80 35.63
N PHE A 210 -11.56 1.74 34.32
CA PHE A 210 -11.39 0.52 33.53
C PHE A 210 -9.97 -0.04 33.61
N VAL A 211 -8.94 0.78 33.34
CA VAL A 211 -7.53 0.35 33.40
C VAL A 211 -7.15 -0.14 34.80
N SER A 212 -7.58 0.58 35.84
CA SER A 212 -7.31 0.22 37.23
C SER A 212 -7.95 -1.10 37.63
N LYS A 213 -9.19 -1.34 37.20
CA LYS A 213 -9.91 -2.62 37.43
C LYS A 213 -9.25 -3.78 36.70
N MET A 214 -8.82 -3.59 35.46
CA MET A 214 -8.07 -4.60 34.69
C MET A 214 -6.75 -4.97 35.37
N LEU A 215 -6.00 -3.96 35.84
CA LEU A 215 -4.77 -4.19 36.58
C LEU A 215 -5.02 -4.94 37.90
N ALA A 216 -6.03 -4.53 38.66
CA ALA A 216 -6.39 -5.18 39.92
C ALA A 216 -6.84 -6.64 39.71
N TYR A 217 -7.59 -6.92 38.64
CA TYR A 217 -7.97 -8.28 38.26
C TYR A 217 -6.73 -9.13 37.96
N LYS A 218 -5.77 -8.61 37.19
CA LYS A 218 -4.53 -9.33 36.88
C LYS A 218 -3.68 -9.61 38.12
N VAL A 219 -3.51 -8.62 39.00
CA VAL A 219 -2.71 -8.76 40.23
C VAL A 219 -3.36 -9.72 41.24
N ARG A 220 -4.69 -9.85 41.26
CA ARG A 220 -5.45 -10.65 42.25
C ARG A 220 -5.96 -12.01 41.75
N GLY A 221 -5.81 -12.33 40.45
CA GLY A 221 -6.38 -13.54 39.85
C GLY A 221 -5.74 -14.86 40.34
N PRO A 222 -6.49 -15.98 40.41
CA PRO A 222 -5.97 -17.27 40.83
C PRO A 222 -5.14 -17.90 39.70
N GLY A 223 -3.82 -17.72 39.73
CA GLY A 223 -2.96 -18.17 38.62
C GLY A 223 -1.46 -18.18 38.91
N GLY A 224 -1.05 -18.59 40.11
CA GLY A 224 0.35 -18.96 40.43
C GLY A 224 0.80 -20.26 39.76
N GLY A 225 0.36 -20.51 38.53
CA GLY A 225 0.77 -21.64 37.69
C GLY A 225 1.59 -21.12 36.52
N ARG A 226 2.72 -21.75 36.25
CA ARG A 226 3.72 -21.46 35.22
C ARG A 226 3.11 -21.44 33.79
N ARG A 227 2.30 -20.43 33.46
CA ARG A 227 1.65 -20.22 32.16
C ARG A 227 2.11 -18.86 31.62
N ARG A 228 2.96 -18.92 30.59
CA ARG A 228 3.47 -17.86 29.69
C ARG A 228 3.42 -16.43 30.27
N GLN A 229 4.58 -15.94 30.73
CA GLN A 229 4.77 -14.53 31.11
C GLN A 229 4.31 -13.65 29.96
N ALA A 230 3.43 -12.69 30.22
CA ALA A 230 2.86 -11.80 29.21
C ALA A 230 3.52 -10.40 29.20
N PHE A 231 3.18 -9.50 28.25
CA PHE A 231 3.80 -8.16 28.12
C PHE A 231 3.87 -7.40 29.46
N LEU A 232 2.75 -7.31 30.18
CA LEU A 232 2.70 -6.68 31.50
C LEU A 232 3.47 -7.48 32.56
N ASP A 233 3.57 -8.80 32.45
CA ASP A 233 4.41 -9.58 33.38
C ASP A 233 5.89 -9.34 33.11
N HIS A 234 6.30 -9.15 31.85
CA HIS A 234 7.66 -8.70 31.52
C HIS A 234 7.93 -7.29 32.01
N VAL A 235 6.98 -6.34 31.92
CA VAL A 235 7.14 -5.01 32.55
C VAL A 235 7.23 -5.11 34.08
N LEU A 236 6.49 -6.04 34.70
CA LEU A 236 6.53 -6.29 36.15
C LEU A 236 7.78 -7.05 36.61
N THR A 237 8.37 -7.91 35.76
CA THR A 237 9.50 -8.80 36.11
C THR A 237 10.86 -8.38 35.55
N SER A 238 10.92 -7.61 34.44
CA SER A 238 12.17 -7.18 33.80
C SER A 238 12.87 -5.99 34.47
N ALA A 239 12.65 -5.81 35.78
CA ALA A 239 13.42 -4.89 36.57
C ALA A 239 14.84 -5.45 36.84
N GLU A 240 15.68 -5.49 35.82
CA GLU A 240 17.14 -5.38 36.00
C GLU A 240 17.44 -3.95 36.50
N GLY A 241 17.10 -3.68 37.77
CA GLY A 241 17.56 -2.54 38.54
C GLY A 241 16.78 -1.21 38.45
N GLN A 242 15.70 -1.08 37.66
CA GLN A 242 14.84 0.11 37.68
C GLN A 242 13.35 -0.28 37.76
N VAL A 243 12.80 -0.22 38.97
CA VAL A 243 11.40 -0.53 39.27
C VAL A 243 10.56 0.73 38.99
N LEU A 244 9.55 0.63 38.12
CA LEU A 244 8.48 1.62 38.04
C LEU A 244 7.60 1.49 39.27
N GLU A 245 7.26 2.59 39.93
CA GLU A 245 6.31 2.55 41.05
C GLU A 245 4.92 2.11 40.57
N GLN A 246 4.08 1.58 41.47
CA GLN A 246 2.73 1.11 41.11
C GLN A 246 1.90 2.20 40.41
N ARG A 247 2.05 3.45 40.83
CA ARG A 247 1.40 4.60 40.17
C ARG A 247 1.95 4.82 38.76
N GLU A 248 3.28 4.84 38.59
CA GLU A 248 3.93 4.99 37.29
C GLU A 248 3.51 3.87 36.32
N LEU A 249 3.35 2.64 36.82
CA LEU A 249 2.88 1.52 36.04
C LEU A 249 1.44 1.70 35.53
N VAL A 250 0.53 2.21 36.37
CA VAL A 250 -0.85 2.51 35.95
C VAL A 250 -0.86 3.57 34.85
N GLU A 251 -0.07 4.63 35.00
CA GLU A 251 0.05 5.70 34.01
C GLU A 251 0.63 5.19 32.69
N GLU A 252 1.64 4.31 32.73
CA GLU A 252 2.19 3.68 31.52
C GLU A 252 1.21 2.72 30.86
N LEU A 253 0.44 1.97 31.63
CA LEU A 253 -0.61 1.10 31.09
C LEU A 253 -1.71 1.90 30.40
N LYS A 254 -2.12 3.04 30.95
CA LYS A 254 -3.03 4.00 30.29
C LYS A 254 -2.43 4.45 28.96
N THR A 255 -1.15 4.82 28.95
CA THR A 255 -0.43 5.29 27.75
C THR A 255 -0.40 4.23 26.66
N LEU A 256 0.06 3.03 27.00
CA LEU A 256 0.25 1.95 26.04
C LEU A 256 -1.08 1.48 25.45
N SER A 257 -2.11 1.36 26.28
CA SER A 257 -3.44 0.93 25.85
C SER A 257 -4.11 1.97 24.94
N GLY A 258 -4.08 3.25 25.33
CA GLY A 258 -4.66 4.33 24.53
C GLY A 258 -3.93 4.51 23.20
N ALA A 259 -2.61 4.47 23.20
CA ALA A 259 -1.81 4.64 21.98
C ALA A 259 -1.91 3.46 21.02
N ALA A 260 -1.92 2.22 21.53
CA ALA A 260 -1.91 1.02 20.68
C ALA A 260 -3.27 0.73 20.04
N VAL A 261 -4.39 0.91 20.76
CA VAL A 261 -5.72 0.52 20.28
C VAL A 261 -6.22 1.47 19.19
N GLY A 262 -6.20 2.78 19.44
CA GLY A 262 -6.75 3.77 18.51
C GLY A 262 -6.02 3.77 17.16
N THR A 263 -4.68 3.90 17.20
CA THR A 263 -3.87 3.98 15.98
C THR A 263 -3.92 2.73 15.12
N SER A 264 -3.91 1.54 15.74
CA SER A 264 -4.00 0.27 15.00
C SER A 264 -5.39 0.04 14.40
N THR A 265 -6.45 0.43 15.11
CA THR A 265 -7.83 0.30 14.62
C THR A 265 -8.09 1.21 13.42
N ASP A 266 -7.64 2.45 13.50
CA ASP A 266 -7.77 3.42 12.41
C ASP A 266 -6.93 3.01 11.19
N PHE A 267 -5.70 2.54 11.42
CA PHE A 267 -4.86 1.98 10.36
C PHE A 267 -5.57 0.82 9.65
N MET A 268 -6.06 -0.16 10.41
CA MET A 268 -6.72 -1.34 9.84
C MET A 268 -8.00 -0.96 9.11
N SER A 269 -8.72 0.06 9.58
CA SER A 269 -9.87 0.63 8.88
C SER A 269 -9.48 1.16 7.49
N PHE A 270 -8.42 1.96 7.40
CA PHE A 270 -7.92 2.43 6.09
C PHE A 270 -7.43 1.28 5.22
N PHE A 271 -6.70 0.31 5.78
CA PHE A 271 -6.19 -0.83 5.03
C PHE A 271 -7.32 -1.65 4.41
N LEU A 272 -8.37 -1.94 5.18
CA LEU A 272 -9.52 -2.69 4.67
C LEU A 272 -10.32 -1.87 3.64
N LEU A 273 -10.50 -0.56 3.84
CA LEU A 273 -11.11 0.32 2.83
C LEU A 273 -10.30 0.35 1.53
N VAL A 274 -8.98 0.52 1.61
CA VAL A 274 -8.09 0.50 0.45
C VAL A 274 -8.23 -0.81 -0.32
N ASN A 275 -8.18 -1.95 0.38
CA ASN A 275 -8.33 -3.25 -0.25
C ASN A 275 -9.72 -3.43 -0.88
N ALA A 276 -10.77 -2.91 -0.25
CA ALA A 276 -12.11 -2.95 -0.83
C ALA A 276 -12.23 -2.12 -2.11
N LEU A 277 -11.54 -0.98 -2.17
CA LEU A 277 -11.58 -0.05 -3.30
C LEU A 277 -10.62 -0.44 -4.43
N LEU A 278 -9.54 -1.17 -4.11
CA LEU A 278 -8.50 -1.60 -5.04
C LEU A 278 -8.48 -3.13 -5.14
N PRO A 279 -9.38 -3.75 -5.93
CA PRO A 279 -9.48 -5.20 -6.01
C PRO A 279 -8.18 -5.86 -6.49
N ASP A 280 -7.42 -5.22 -7.38
CA ASP A 280 -6.15 -5.76 -7.87
C ASP A 280 -5.10 -5.87 -6.75
N VAL A 281 -5.06 -4.90 -5.84
CA VAL A 281 -4.17 -4.95 -4.67
C VAL A 281 -4.59 -6.07 -3.73
N GLN A 282 -5.89 -6.21 -3.47
CA GLN A 282 -6.42 -7.28 -2.63
C GLN A 282 -6.13 -8.66 -3.25
N ASP A 283 -6.31 -8.80 -4.57
CA ASP A 283 -6.04 -10.05 -5.28
C ASP A 283 -4.55 -10.43 -5.27
N ASN A 284 -3.64 -9.46 -5.38
CA ASN A 284 -2.21 -9.69 -5.23
C ASN A 284 -1.85 -10.16 -3.81
N ILE A 285 -2.46 -9.56 -2.78
CA ILE A 285 -2.27 -9.99 -1.38
C ILE A 285 -2.84 -11.40 -1.18
N CYS A 286 -4.05 -11.69 -1.64
CA CYS A 286 -4.66 -13.01 -1.52
C CYS A 286 -3.79 -14.08 -2.20
N ARG A 287 -3.18 -13.79 -3.35
CA ARG A 287 -2.24 -14.71 -4.02
C ARG A 287 -1.00 -14.99 -3.17
N GLU A 288 -0.35 -13.96 -2.63
CA GLU A 288 0.79 -14.14 -1.70
C GLU A 288 0.38 -14.98 -0.48
N LEU A 289 -0.82 -14.73 0.07
CA LEU A 289 -1.34 -15.48 1.20
C LEU A 289 -1.63 -16.94 0.85
N ASP A 290 -2.19 -17.21 -0.33
CA ASP A 290 -2.42 -18.57 -0.82
C ASP A 290 -1.10 -19.33 -1.03
N ASP A 291 -0.09 -18.66 -1.59
CA ASP A 291 1.24 -19.23 -1.82
C ASP A 291 1.96 -19.59 -0.50
N VAL A 292 1.81 -18.76 0.54
CA VAL A 292 2.46 -18.98 1.85
C VAL A 292 1.68 -19.98 2.72
N PHE A 293 0.35 -19.93 2.72
CA PHE A 293 -0.48 -20.69 3.67
C PHE A 293 -1.21 -21.89 3.09
N GLY A 294 -1.37 -21.99 1.77
CA GLY A 294 -2.04 -23.10 1.08
C GLY A 294 -3.54 -23.27 1.38
N GLY A 295 -4.19 -22.28 2.00
CA GLY A 295 -5.63 -22.32 2.34
C GLY A 295 -5.98 -21.40 3.51
N ALA A 296 -7.22 -21.43 4.02
CA ALA A 296 -7.71 -20.51 5.07
C ALA A 296 -7.57 -21.03 6.52
N ASP A 297 -7.33 -22.34 6.70
CA ASP A 297 -7.45 -23.00 8.01
C ASP A 297 -6.12 -23.19 8.75
N ARG A 298 -4.97 -23.05 8.07
CA ARG A 298 -3.65 -23.04 8.72
C ARG A 298 -3.52 -21.78 9.59
N PRO A 299 -3.22 -21.87 10.91
CA PRO A 299 -2.96 -20.71 11.74
C PRO A 299 -1.71 -19.96 11.25
N VAL A 300 -1.64 -18.65 11.49
CA VAL A 300 -0.47 -17.85 11.12
C VAL A 300 0.65 -18.10 12.12
N GLU A 301 1.82 -18.54 11.65
CA GLU A 301 3.02 -18.74 12.47
C GLU A 301 3.98 -17.55 12.32
N PRO A 302 4.81 -17.23 13.33
CA PRO A 302 5.75 -16.13 13.25
C PRO A 302 6.71 -16.18 12.05
N GLN A 303 7.15 -17.36 11.64
CA GLN A 303 8.04 -17.53 10.49
C GLN A 303 7.35 -17.23 9.16
N ASP A 304 6.01 -17.24 9.09
CA ASP A 304 5.29 -16.92 7.86
C ASP A 304 5.40 -15.42 7.55
N LEU A 305 5.48 -14.56 8.57
CA LEU A 305 5.40 -13.09 8.43
C LEU A 305 6.55 -12.45 7.64
N GLN A 306 7.72 -13.12 7.59
CA GLN A 306 8.86 -12.71 6.77
C GLN A 306 8.65 -13.01 5.28
N HIS A 307 7.75 -13.93 4.94
CA HIS A 307 7.41 -14.30 3.56
C HIS A 307 6.29 -13.44 2.97
N LEU A 308 5.63 -12.61 3.78
CA LEU A 308 4.55 -11.69 3.37
C LEU A 308 5.09 -10.33 2.92
N GLN A 309 5.87 -10.32 1.83
CA GLN A 309 6.57 -9.14 1.33
C GLN A 309 5.62 -8.12 0.68
N TYR A 310 4.70 -8.57 -0.18
CA TYR A 310 3.74 -7.72 -0.86
C TYR A 310 2.71 -7.14 0.12
N LEU A 311 2.23 -7.95 1.06
CA LEU A 311 1.38 -7.48 2.15
C LEU A 311 2.10 -6.42 3.00
N ASP A 312 3.38 -6.61 3.32
CA ASP A 312 4.19 -5.59 4.02
C ASP A 312 4.25 -4.27 3.24
N CYS A 313 4.46 -4.37 1.93
CA CYS A 313 4.49 -3.23 1.02
C CYS A 313 3.13 -2.51 0.95
N ALA A 314 2.02 -3.25 0.86
CA ALA A 314 0.67 -2.69 0.83
C ALA A 314 0.28 -2.02 2.16
N ILE A 315 0.69 -2.60 3.29
CA ILE A 315 0.55 -2.01 4.63
C ILE A 315 1.29 -0.68 4.68
N LYS A 316 2.55 -0.64 4.21
CA LYS A 316 3.36 0.58 4.18
C LYS A 316 2.78 1.65 3.26
N GLU A 317 2.32 1.28 2.07
CA GLU A 317 1.68 2.22 1.15
C GLU A 317 0.37 2.77 1.69
N THR A 318 -0.39 1.94 2.41
CA THR A 318 -1.57 2.42 3.15
C THR A 318 -1.18 3.45 4.20
N MET A 319 -0.14 3.22 5.01
CA MET A 319 0.35 4.20 6.00
C MET A 319 0.98 5.44 5.36
N ARG A 320 1.53 5.33 4.13
CA ARG A 320 2.00 6.47 3.35
C ARG A 320 0.84 7.39 3.01
N MET A 321 -0.23 6.85 2.42
CA MET A 321 -1.39 7.63 2.00
C MET A 321 -2.26 8.08 3.17
N PHE A 322 -2.45 7.22 4.17
CA PHE A 322 -3.34 7.42 5.31
C PHE A 322 -2.60 7.16 6.63
N PRO A 323 -1.64 8.02 7.03
CA PRO A 323 -0.90 7.86 8.27
C PRO A 323 -1.84 8.06 9.47
N PRO A 324 -1.99 7.06 10.38
CA PRO A 324 -2.86 7.19 11.54
C PRO A 324 -2.45 8.35 12.45
N VAL A 325 -1.15 8.59 12.62
CA VAL A 325 -0.66 9.79 13.31
C VAL A 325 -0.18 10.79 12.27
N PHE A 326 -0.91 11.89 12.13
CA PHE A 326 -0.71 12.88 11.07
C PHE A 326 0.14 14.07 11.47
N THR A 327 0.49 14.20 12.76
CA THR A 327 1.35 15.27 13.27
C THR A 327 2.15 14.84 14.50
N PHE A 328 3.41 15.26 14.58
CA PHE A 328 4.26 15.11 15.76
C PHE A 328 4.80 16.48 16.19
N SER A 329 4.37 16.96 17.36
CA SER A 329 4.70 18.32 17.80
C SER A 329 5.78 18.38 18.87
N ARG A 330 6.62 19.42 18.83
CA ARG A 330 7.66 19.76 19.81
C ARG A 330 7.63 21.25 20.12
N THR A 331 8.11 21.62 21.30
CA THR A 331 8.33 23.03 21.66
C THR A 331 9.80 23.40 21.43
N ALA A 332 10.04 24.48 20.71
CA ALA A 332 11.38 25.05 20.56
C ALA A 332 11.82 25.75 21.85
N LEU A 333 12.81 25.19 22.54
CA LEU A 333 13.34 25.77 23.79
C LEU A 333 14.24 27.00 23.57
N ARG A 334 14.69 27.19 22.34
CA ARG A 334 15.48 28.33 21.87
C ARG A 334 15.27 28.48 20.36
N ASP A 335 15.84 29.52 19.78
CA ASP A 335 15.87 29.63 18.31
C ASP A 335 16.62 28.44 17.70
N VAL A 336 16.05 27.82 16.67
CA VAL A 336 16.66 26.67 15.96
C VAL A 336 16.68 26.96 14.47
N ALA A 337 17.88 27.00 13.89
CA ALA A 337 18.05 27.10 12.44
C ALA A 337 17.74 25.75 11.76
N LEU A 338 17.03 25.81 10.64
CA LEU A 338 16.69 24.67 9.80
C LEU A 338 17.54 24.66 8.52
N PRO A 339 17.85 23.49 7.94
CA PRO A 339 18.50 23.35 6.64
C PRO A 339 17.82 24.13 5.51
N SER A 340 16.49 24.27 5.55
CA SER A 340 15.73 25.13 4.62
C SER A 340 16.06 26.62 4.69
N GLY A 341 16.90 27.06 5.65
CA GLY A 341 17.27 28.46 5.86
C GLY A 341 16.32 29.22 6.77
N HIS A 342 15.23 28.58 7.23
CA HIS A 342 14.31 29.16 8.20
C HIS A 342 14.83 29.06 9.64
N VAL A 343 14.40 29.97 10.51
CA VAL A 343 14.71 29.93 11.94
C VAL A 343 13.41 29.78 12.73
N LEU A 344 13.30 28.67 13.46
CA LEU A 344 12.22 28.40 14.39
C LEU A 344 12.42 29.27 15.63
N PRO A 345 11.48 30.16 15.98
CA PRO A 345 11.65 31.02 17.14
C PRO A 345 11.45 30.28 18.46
N GLU A 346 12.18 30.68 19.49
CA GLU A 346 11.96 30.21 20.87
C GLU A 346 10.48 30.32 21.28
N GLY A 347 9.96 29.25 21.88
CA GLY A 347 8.59 29.14 22.38
C GLY A 347 7.56 28.72 21.32
N CYS A 348 7.91 28.62 20.04
CA CYS A 348 6.99 28.08 19.04
C CYS A 348 6.81 26.57 19.17
N ILE A 349 5.67 26.10 18.68
CA ILE A 349 5.39 24.69 18.46
C ILE A 349 5.83 24.35 17.04
N VAL A 350 6.59 23.29 16.90
CA VAL A 350 7.07 22.77 15.60
C VAL A 350 6.44 21.41 15.39
N ALA A 351 5.79 21.21 14.26
CA ALA A 351 5.01 20.01 13.96
C ALA A 351 5.51 19.34 12.68
N GLY A 352 6.04 18.13 12.80
CA GLY A 352 6.32 17.29 11.63
C GLY A 352 5.02 16.65 11.15
N MET A 353 4.73 16.72 9.84
CA MET A 353 3.46 16.24 9.30
C MET A 353 3.64 15.11 8.28
N PRO A 354 3.59 13.83 8.73
CA PRO A 354 3.73 12.67 7.85
C PRO A 354 2.79 12.69 6.65
N TYR A 355 1.55 13.14 6.84
CA TYR A 355 0.55 13.22 5.76
C TYR A 355 1.09 13.96 4.53
N PHE A 356 1.90 14.99 4.76
CA PHE A 356 2.50 15.79 3.71
C PHE A 356 3.88 15.31 3.27
N THR A 357 4.75 14.96 4.20
CA THR A 357 6.07 14.39 3.89
C THR A 357 5.95 13.15 3.01
N HIS A 358 4.94 12.32 3.26
CA HIS A 358 4.64 11.13 2.48
C HIS A 358 4.07 11.40 1.08
N ARG A 359 3.81 12.67 0.75
CA ARG A 359 3.29 13.14 -0.55
C ARG A 359 4.28 14.04 -1.28
N ASP A 360 5.53 14.12 -0.81
CA ASP A 360 6.56 14.85 -1.53
C ASP A 360 6.93 14.10 -2.83
N PRO A 361 6.73 14.70 -4.02
CA PRO A 361 7.05 14.05 -5.28
C PRO A 361 8.54 13.75 -5.48
N HIS A 362 9.45 14.43 -4.76
CA HIS A 362 10.89 14.12 -4.80
C HIS A 362 11.21 12.73 -4.22
N HIS A 363 10.41 12.28 -3.25
CA HIS A 363 10.59 10.98 -2.60
C HIS A 363 9.54 9.94 -3.02
N PHE A 364 8.38 10.38 -3.49
CA PHE A 364 7.27 9.55 -3.94
C PHE A 364 6.70 10.09 -5.26
N PRO A 365 7.28 9.73 -6.42
CA PRO A 365 6.77 10.13 -7.74
C PRO A 365 5.29 9.73 -7.90
N ASP A 366 4.45 10.59 -8.49
CA ASP A 366 2.99 10.41 -8.52
C ASP A 366 2.40 10.13 -7.12
N PRO A 367 2.52 11.07 -6.16
CA PRO A 367 2.27 10.81 -4.74
C PRO A 367 0.82 10.41 -4.40
N GLU A 368 -0.15 10.68 -5.28
CA GLU A 368 -1.55 10.29 -5.10
C GLU A 368 -1.88 8.89 -5.68
N LYS A 369 -0.96 8.28 -6.42
CA LYS A 369 -1.10 6.90 -6.91
C LYS A 369 -0.74 5.93 -5.79
N PHE A 370 -1.67 5.03 -5.46
CA PHE A 370 -1.42 3.91 -4.55
C PHE A 370 -0.57 2.86 -5.25
N ASP A 371 0.66 2.68 -4.79
CA ASP A 371 1.62 1.75 -5.36
C ASP A 371 2.46 1.05 -4.28
N PRO A 372 2.13 -0.20 -3.92
CA PRO A 372 2.90 -0.99 -2.95
C PRO A 372 4.38 -1.16 -3.35
N SER A 373 4.70 -1.19 -4.65
CA SER A 373 6.06 -1.47 -5.12
C SER A 373 7.10 -0.45 -4.64
N ARG A 374 6.68 0.76 -4.24
CA ARG A 374 7.52 1.80 -3.62
C ARG A 374 8.29 1.30 -2.41
N PHE A 375 7.75 0.31 -1.70
CA PHE A 375 8.31 -0.23 -0.47
C PHE A 375 9.08 -1.54 -0.65
N LEU A 376 9.27 -1.99 -1.89
CA LEU A 376 10.23 -3.04 -2.19
C LEU A 376 11.64 -2.59 -1.75
N PRO A 377 12.52 -3.52 -1.32
CA PRO A 377 13.87 -3.20 -0.88
C PRO A 377 14.66 -2.37 -1.90
N GLU A 378 14.55 -2.71 -3.18
CA GLU A 378 15.17 -2.02 -4.31
C GLU A 378 14.69 -0.57 -4.45
N ASN A 379 13.38 -0.34 -4.35
CA ASN A 379 12.75 0.97 -4.53
C ASN A 379 12.81 1.87 -3.28
N SER A 380 13.17 1.29 -2.13
CA SER A 380 13.39 2.03 -0.88
C SER A 380 14.86 2.45 -0.70
N ARG A 381 15.78 1.91 -1.50
CA ARG A 381 17.20 2.22 -1.42
C ARG A 381 17.46 3.68 -1.79
N GLY A 382 18.24 4.38 -0.97
CA GLY A 382 18.58 5.79 -1.20
C GLY A 382 17.47 6.79 -0.87
N ARG A 383 16.28 6.34 -0.43
CA ARG A 383 15.25 7.24 0.10
C ARG A 383 15.75 7.88 1.40
N HIS A 384 15.52 9.17 1.58
CA HIS A 384 15.90 9.87 2.79
C HIS A 384 15.25 9.20 4.03
N PRO A 385 15.99 8.95 5.13
CA PRO A 385 15.46 8.23 6.30
C PRO A 385 14.21 8.87 6.93
N TYR A 386 14.05 10.18 6.76
CA TYR A 386 12.92 10.96 7.27
C TYR A 386 11.80 11.22 6.25
N ALA A 387 11.90 10.67 5.02
CA ALA A 387 10.85 10.80 4.01
C ALA A 387 9.65 9.86 4.25
N TYR A 388 9.84 8.78 5.01
CA TYR A 388 8.76 7.86 5.41
C TYR A 388 8.77 7.65 6.92
N ILE A 389 7.90 8.38 7.62
CA ILE A 389 7.85 8.50 9.09
C ILE A 389 6.45 8.21 9.68
N PRO A 390 5.74 7.13 9.27
CA PRO A 390 4.43 6.81 9.85
C PRO A 390 4.50 6.47 11.34
N PHE A 391 5.68 6.10 11.84
CA PHE A 391 5.95 5.74 13.22
C PHE A 391 6.84 6.76 13.95
N SER A 392 6.91 8.01 13.46
CA SER A 392 7.89 9.01 13.92
C SER A 392 9.34 8.51 13.72
N ALA A 393 10.33 9.25 14.21
CA ALA A 393 11.75 8.91 14.10
C ALA A 393 12.55 9.38 15.33
N GLY A 394 13.82 8.96 15.39
CA GLY A 394 14.75 9.30 16.47
C GLY A 394 14.38 8.72 17.84
N SER A 395 14.86 9.35 18.91
CA SER A 395 14.68 8.90 20.31
C SER A 395 13.23 8.85 20.80
N ARG A 396 12.31 9.45 20.03
CA ARG A 396 10.87 9.53 20.30
C ARG A 396 10.04 8.79 19.24
N ASN A 397 10.62 7.84 18.51
CA ASN A 397 9.87 6.99 17.58
C ASN A 397 8.91 6.04 18.33
N CYS A 398 7.96 5.46 17.59
CA CYS A 398 6.97 4.53 18.13
C CYS A 398 7.65 3.31 18.72
N ILE A 399 7.45 3.09 20.03
CA ILE A 399 7.99 1.92 20.73
C ILE A 399 7.29 0.62 20.26
N GLY A 400 6.03 0.72 19.83
CA GLY A 400 5.20 -0.39 19.36
C GLY A 400 5.27 -0.66 17.86
N GLN A 401 6.18 -0.03 17.09
CA GLN A 401 6.22 -0.16 15.63
C GLN A 401 6.27 -1.63 15.15
N ARG A 402 7.14 -2.43 15.77
CA ARG A 402 7.31 -3.85 15.41
C ARG A 402 6.05 -4.64 15.69
N TYR A 403 5.43 -4.41 16.84
CA TYR A 403 4.15 -5.01 17.21
C TYR A 403 3.05 -4.62 16.21
N ALA A 404 2.90 -3.32 15.92
CA ALA A 404 1.87 -2.82 15.02
C ALA A 404 1.98 -3.43 13.61
N MET A 405 3.19 -3.52 13.05
CA MET A 405 3.41 -4.16 11.74
C MET A 405 3.10 -5.66 11.77
N MET A 406 3.50 -6.36 12.84
CA MET A 406 3.22 -7.78 13.02
C MET A 406 1.71 -8.04 13.15
N SER A 407 1.02 -7.33 14.04
CA SER A 407 -0.43 -7.42 14.24
C SER A 407 -1.20 -7.06 12.97
N ALA A 408 -0.76 -6.03 12.24
CA ALA A 408 -1.36 -5.66 10.95
C ALA A 408 -1.28 -6.81 9.94
N LYS A 409 -0.12 -7.46 9.80
CA LYS A 409 0.04 -8.62 8.91
C LYS A 409 -0.86 -9.77 9.30
N ILE A 410 -0.87 -10.15 10.58
CA ILE A 410 -1.66 -11.27 11.10
C ILE A 410 -3.15 -11.03 10.92
N LEU A 411 -3.64 -9.84 11.27
CA LEU A 411 -5.04 -9.51 11.13
C LEU A 411 -5.44 -9.47 9.65
N SER A 412 -4.63 -8.83 8.81
CA SER A 412 -4.87 -8.75 7.36
C SER A 412 -4.88 -10.14 6.73
N SER A 413 -3.90 -11.00 7.04
CA SER A 413 -3.85 -12.37 6.52
C SER A 413 -5.04 -13.20 6.98
N SER A 414 -5.44 -13.06 8.25
CA SER A 414 -6.57 -13.81 8.82
C SER A 414 -7.90 -13.41 8.18
N ILE A 415 -8.10 -12.12 7.91
CA ILE A 415 -9.31 -11.61 7.26
C ILE A 415 -9.31 -11.99 5.78
N LEU A 416 -8.25 -11.65 5.04
CA LEU A 416 -8.22 -11.78 3.56
C LEU A 416 -8.11 -13.23 3.06
N ARG A 417 -7.68 -14.18 3.90
CA ARG A 417 -7.78 -15.62 3.60
C ARG A 417 -9.20 -16.17 3.74
N ARG A 418 -10.07 -15.49 4.50
CA ARG A 418 -11.44 -15.95 4.82
C ARG A 418 -12.52 -15.13 4.15
N PHE A 419 -12.24 -13.89 3.78
CA PHE A 419 -13.23 -12.98 3.23
C PHE A 419 -12.63 -12.12 2.14
N ARG A 420 -13.40 -11.93 1.07
CA ARG A 420 -13.18 -10.82 0.15
C ARG A 420 -13.87 -9.59 0.73
N VAL A 421 -13.14 -8.49 0.82
CA VAL A 421 -13.67 -7.22 1.33
C VAL A 421 -14.10 -6.36 0.14
N LEU A 422 -15.32 -5.85 0.18
CA LEU A 422 -15.95 -5.10 -0.91
C LEU A 422 -16.49 -3.75 -0.40
N PRO A 423 -16.61 -2.72 -1.25
CA PRO A 423 -17.14 -1.43 -0.83
C PRO A 423 -18.61 -1.55 -0.40
N ALA A 424 -18.99 -0.88 0.69
CA ALA A 424 -20.39 -0.81 1.11
C ALA A 424 -21.26 0.00 0.12
N PRO A 425 -22.57 -0.28 0.04
CA PRO A 425 -23.50 0.57 -0.69
C PRO A 425 -23.50 1.99 -0.10
N GLY A 426 -23.33 3.02 -0.94
CA GLY A 426 -23.24 4.42 -0.50
C GLY A 426 -21.93 4.82 0.19
N GLY A 427 -20.95 3.91 0.28
CA GLY A 427 -19.58 4.23 0.69
C GLY A 427 -18.74 4.84 -0.43
N PRO A 428 -17.48 5.22 -0.14
CA PRO A 428 -16.56 5.74 -1.15
C PRO A 428 -16.36 4.73 -2.30
N ARG A 429 -16.09 5.22 -3.51
CA ARG A 429 -15.76 4.42 -4.70
C ARG A 429 -14.31 4.59 -5.15
N THR A 430 -13.66 5.65 -4.69
CA THR A 430 -12.25 5.95 -4.97
C THR A 430 -11.53 6.31 -3.67
N LEU A 431 -10.19 6.25 -3.66
CA LEU A 431 -9.40 6.64 -2.50
C LEU A 431 -9.55 8.13 -2.15
N GLN A 432 -9.78 8.97 -3.16
CA GLN A 432 -9.95 10.42 -3.02
C GLN A 432 -11.26 10.80 -2.33
N GLU A 433 -12.28 9.93 -2.40
CA GLU A 433 -13.57 10.12 -1.72
C GLU A 433 -13.50 9.83 -0.22
N ILE A 434 -12.42 9.21 0.27
CA ILE A 434 -12.22 8.96 1.70
C ILE A 434 -11.98 10.30 2.40
N ARG A 435 -13.00 10.80 3.07
CA ARG A 435 -12.90 11.99 3.92
C ARG A 435 -12.16 11.64 5.21
N LEU A 436 -11.28 12.52 5.67
CA LEU A 436 -10.43 12.29 6.84
C LEU A 436 -10.92 13.14 8.02
N VAL A 437 -11.01 12.54 9.20
CA VAL A 437 -11.28 13.24 10.46
C VAL A 437 -10.04 13.16 11.33
N ALA A 438 -9.62 14.29 11.88
CA ALA A 438 -8.52 14.36 12.83
C ALA A 438 -9.05 14.19 14.28
N GLY A 439 -8.45 13.24 15.01
CA GLY A 439 -8.54 13.09 16.46
C GLY A 439 -7.13 12.95 17.06
N ILE A 440 -6.96 12.10 18.09
CA ILE A 440 -5.62 11.65 18.51
C ILE A 440 -4.93 10.89 17.37
N SER A 441 -5.71 10.09 16.64
CA SER A 441 -5.38 9.50 15.35
C SER A 441 -6.32 10.01 14.25
N MET A 442 -5.92 9.83 13.00
CA MET A 442 -6.71 10.13 11.81
C MET A 442 -7.57 8.91 11.46
N CYS A 443 -8.84 9.12 11.12
CA CYS A 443 -9.77 8.05 10.76
C CYS A 443 -10.66 8.45 9.57
N PRO A 444 -11.27 7.48 8.85
CA PRO A 444 -12.21 7.76 7.78
C PRO A 444 -13.53 8.33 8.34
N ALA A 445 -14.01 9.43 7.76
CA ALA A 445 -15.30 10.02 8.12
C ALA A 445 -16.43 9.05 7.76
N GLY A 446 -17.30 8.75 8.73
CA GLY A 446 -18.37 7.76 8.56
C GLY A 446 -17.95 6.32 8.87
N GLY A 447 -16.70 6.10 9.29
CA GLY A 447 -16.19 4.80 9.71
C GLY A 447 -15.82 3.87 8.55
N CYS A 448 -15.66 2.58 8.86
CA CYS A 448 -15.22 1.54 7.94
C CYS A 448 -16.40 0.63 7.55
N ASN A 449 -17.30 1.14 6.72
CA ASN A 449 -18.44 0.34 6.24
C ASN A 449 -18.03 -0.47 5.03
N LEU A 450 -18.10 -1.80 5.16
CA LEU A 450 -17.61 -2.75 4.17
C LEU A 450 -18.60 -3.91 4.02
N ARG A 451 -18.55 -4.59 2.88
CA ARG A 451 -19.19 -5.89 2.67
C ARG A 451 -18.13 -6.97 2.71
N ALA A 452 -18.36 -8.03 3.46
CA ALA A 452 -17.53 -9.23 3.42
C ALA A 452 -18.25 -10.30 2.59
N ALA A 453 -17.56 -10.90 1.62
CA ALA A 453 -18.05 -12.06 0.89
C ALA A 453 -17.24 -13.29 1.29
N ALA A 454 -17.94 -14.35 1.73
CA ALA A 454 -17.31 -15.64 2.01
C ALA A 454 -16.80 -16.30 0.70
N PRO A 455 -15.76 -17.13 0.75
CA PRO A 455 -15.25 -17.83 -0.42
C PRO A 455 -16.29 -18.90 -0.79
N GLY A 456 -17.16 -18.61 -1.76
CA GLY A 456 -18.19 -19.53 -2.28
C GLY A 456 -19.63 -19.03 -2.30
N GLN A 457 -20.01 -17.97 -1.58
CA GLN A 457 -21.38 -17.39 -1.66
C GLN A 457 -21.51 -16.36 -2.78
N GLN A 458 -21.28 -16.80 -4.01
CA GLN A 458 -21.38 -15.97 -5.21
C GLN A 458 -22.56 -16.40 -6.08
N GLN A 459 -23.76 -15.99 -5.70
CA GLN A 459 -24.81 -15.72 -6.68
C GLN A 459 -24.83 -14.20 -6.90
N GLY A 460 -24.34 -13.76 -8.06
CA GLY A 460 -24.41 -12.36 -8.52
C GLY A 460 -23.08 -11.63 -8.70
N PHE A 461 -21.95 -12.24 -8.37
CA PHE A 461 -20.62 -11.73 -8.77
C PHE A 461 -19.64 -12.90 -8.81
N VAL A 462 -19.32 -13.40 -10.00
CA VAL A 462 -18.42 -14.54 -10.19
C VAL A 462 -16.97 -14.08 -9.97
N MET A 463 -16.32 -14.54 -8.91
CA MET A 463 -14.86 -14.64 -8.78
C MET A 463 -14.47 -16.11 -8.95
N PRO A 464 -13.75 -16.45 -10.02
CA PRO A 464 -13.16 -17.77 -10.16
C PRO A 464 -12.03 -17.96 -9.13
N HIS A 465 -12.21 -18.94 -8.24
CA HIS A 465 -11.10 -19.68 -7.65
C HIS A 465 -10.38 -20.47 -8.76
N LYS A 466 -9.17 -20.03 -9.09
CA LYS A 466 -8.00 -20.80 -9.57
C LYS A 466 -7.02 -19.79 -10.16
N LEU A 467 -5.73 -19.98 -9.88
CA LEU A 467 -4.65 -19.51 -10.73
C LEU A 467 -5.07 -19.68 -12.19
N GLN A 468 -5.29 -18.60 -12.92
CA GLN A 468 -5.50 -18.59 -14.36
C GLN A 468 -4.79 -17.31 -14.80
N GLN A 469 -3.61 -17.32 -15.44
CA GLN A 469 -3.25 -18.00 -16.70
C GLN A 469 -4.08 -17.47 -17.86
N ILE A 470 -3.47 -17.34 -19.07
CA ILE A 470 -4.21 -17.27 -20.35
C ILE A 470 -5.44 -18.16 -20.19
N VAL A 471 -6.67 -17.69 -20.44
CA VAL A 471 -7.92 -18.29 -19.89
C VAL A 471 -7.74 -19.82 -19.75
N GLY A 472 -7.66 -20.36 -18.52
CA GLY A 472 -7.40 -21.80 -18.25
C GLY A 472 -5.98 -22.40 -18.42
N GLY A 473 -4.91 -21.60 -18.50
CA GLY A 473 -3.49 -21.99 -18.80
C GLY A 473 -2.63 -22.52 -17.64
N THR A 474 -1.36 -22.11 -17.48
CA THR A 474 -0.40 -22.29 -16.35
C THR A 474 0.72 -21.26 -16.45
N ALA A 475 1.37 -20.89 -15.33
CA ALA A 475 2.58 -20.07 -15.39
C ALA A 475 3.66 -20.80 -16.19
N ALA A 476 4.45 -20.05 -16.97
CA ALA A 476 5.48 -20.60 -17.84
C ALA A 476 6.84 -19.97 -17.55
N ASP A 477 7.86 -20.82 -17.50
CA ASP A 477 9.25 -20.40 -17.47
C ASP A 477 9.71 -20.11 -18.90
N ILE A 478 10.29 -18.94 -19.13
CA ILE A 478 10.78 -18.53 -20.45
C ILE A 478 11.84 -19.49 -20.99
N ARG A 479 12.54 -20.23 -20.12
CA ARG A 479 13.54 -21.24 -20.54
C ARG A 479 12.90 -22.42 -21.29
N ASP A 480 11.62 -22.68 -21.06
CA ASP A 480 10.87 -23.70 -21.81
C ASP A 480 10.36 -23.15 -23.16
N PHE A 481 10.32 -21.83 -23.31
CA PHE A 481 9.73 -21.09 -24.44
C PHE A 481 10.65 -19.94 -24.86
N GLY A 482 11.96 -20.21 -25.03
CA GLY A 482 12.95 -19.14 -25.27
C GLY A 482 12.78 -18.41 -26.60
N HIS A 483 11.88 -18.88 -27.45
CA HIS A 483 11.44 -18.24 -28.68
C HIS A 483 10.34 -17.19 -28.47
N GLN A 484 9.66 -17.18 -27.33
CA GLN A 484 8.64 -16.19 -27.00
C GLN A 484 9.27 -14.83 -26.74
N VAL A 485 8.68 -13.78 -27.31
CA VAL A 485 9.04 -12.40 -26.97
C VAL A 485 7.81 -11.55 -26.61
N SER A 486 8.06 -10.47 -25.89
CA SER A 486 7.11 -9.42 -25.61
C SER A 486 7.47 -8.19 -26.44
N TRP A 487 6.54 -7.73 -27.28
CA TRP A 487 6.63 -6.45 -27.96
C TRP A 487 6.09 -5.35 -27.04
N LEU A 488 6.99 -4.46 -26.62
CA LEU A 488 6.72 -3.31 -25.79
C LEU A 488 6.49 -2.06 -26.65
N TYR A 489 5.44 -1.31 -26.34
CA TYR A 489 5.19 0.03 -26.84
C TYR A 489 5.23 1.03 -25.68
N ASP A 490 6.15 2.00 -25.75
CA ASP A 490 6.41 2.97 -24.66
C ASP A 490 6.60 2.26 -23.30
N GLY A 491 7.30 1.13 -23.34
CA GLY A 491 7.58 0.31 -22.18
C GLY A 491 6.43 -0.57 -21.65
N ASN A 492 5.24 -0.54 -22.26
CA ASN A 492 4.11 -1.37 -21.89
C ASN A 492 3.94 -2.54 -22.88
N HIS A 493 3.54 -3.71 -22.39
CA HIS A 493 3.31 -4.86 -23.27
C HIS A 493 2.13 -4.62 -24.21
N ARG A 494 2.38 -4.76 -25.50
CA ARG A 494 1.41 -4.53 -26.57
C ARG A 494 0.97 -5.84 -27.21
N CYS A 495 1.93 -6.64 -27.65
CA CYS A 495 1.70 -7.92 -28.34
C CYS A 495 2.82 -8.92 -28.02
N GLY A 496 2.58 -10.19 -28.31
CA GLY A 496 3.60 -11.24 -28.34
C GLY A 496 4.33 -11.32 -29.68
N GLY A 497 5.32 -12.22 -29.73
CA GLY A 497 6.05 -12.55 -30.95
C GLY A 497 6.86 -13.84 -30.79
N SER A 498 7.40 -14.33 -31.91
CA SER A 498 8.24 -15.52 -31.98
C SER A 498 9.59 -15.22 -32.65
N ILE A 499 10.69 -15.66 -32.07
CA ILE A 499 12.04 -15.52 -32.64
C ILE A 499 12.22 -16.52 -33.79
N LEU A 500 12.45 -16.04 -35.01
CA LEU A 500 12.80 -16.90 -36.15
C LEU A 500 14.31 -16.94 -36.40
N THR A 501 14.94 -15.77 -36.37
CA THR A 501 16.40 -15.58 -36.44
C THR A 501 16.82 -14.63 -35.33
N ASN A 502 18.12 -14.32 -35.22
CA ASN A 502 18.61 -13.37 -34.22
C ASN A 502 18.13 -11.92 -34.49
N ASP A 503 17.69 -11.61 -35.71
CA ASP A 503 17.26 -10.28 -36.13
C ASP A 503 15.82 -10.21 -36.66
N PHE A 504 15.09 -11.33 -36.75
CA PHE A 504 13.68 -11.35 -37.15
C PHE A 504 12.75 -11.95 -36.10
N ILE A 505 11.71 -11.19 -35.79
CA ILE A 505 10.59 -11.58 -34.93
C ILE A 505 9.32 -11.69 -35.77
N LEU A 506 8.62 -12.82 -35.66
CA LEU A 506 7.30 -13.02 -36.24
C LEU A 506 6.21 -12.57 -35.26
N THR A 507 5.23 -11.80 -35.72
CA THR A 507 4.09 -11.32 -34.93
C THR A 507 2.84 -11.13 -35.81
N ALA A 508 1.73 -10.71 -35.22
CA ALA A 508 0.49 -10.42 -35.96
C ALA A 508 0.57 -9.05 -36.65
N ALA A 509 0.01 -8.93 -37.85
CA ALA A 509 0.03 -7.67 -38.60
C ALA A 509 -0.79 -6.56 -37.93
N HIS A 510 -1.93 -6.89 -37.33
CA HIS A 510 -2.77 -5.89 -36.65
C HIS A 510 -2.03 -5.21 -35.49
N CYS A 511 -1.05 -5.87 -34.87
CA CYS A 511 -0.20 -5.28 -33.84
C CYS A 511 0.61 -4.09 -34.35
N THR A 512 0.90 -4.02 -35.64
CA THR A 512 1.65 -2.92 -36.28
C THR A 512 0.82 -1.65 -36.50
N ASN A 513 -0.51 -1.70 -36.35
CA ASN A 513 -1.37 -0.56 -36.62
C ASN A 513 -1.07 0.64 -35.69
N GLY A 514 -0.66 1.77 -36.25
CA GLY A 514 -0.22 2.94 -35.47
C GLY A 514 1.13 2.76 -34.76
N ALA A 515 1.88 1.70 -35.06
CA ALA A 515 3.28 1.56 -34.67
C ALA A 515 4.21 2.05 -35.78
N SER A 516 5.43 2.46 -35.42
CA SER A 516 6.48 2.81 -36.37
C SER A 516 7.84 2.35 -35.82
N PRO A 517 8.82 2.03 -36.68
CA PRO A 517 10.17 1.73 -36.22
C PRO A 517 10.74 2.86 -35.36
N GLY A 518 11.44 2.51 -34.28
CA GLY A 518 12.04 3.49 -33.38
C GLY A 518 12.03 3.10 -31.91
N PRO A 519 12.52 3.98 -31.02
CA PRO A 519 12.81 3.66 -29.62
C PRO A 519 11.56 3.38 -28.79
N MET A 520 10.37 3.77 -29.26
CA MET A 520 9.11 3.44 -28.60
C MET A 520 8.68 1.99 -28.80
N ASN A 521 9.25 1.27 -29.78
CA ASN A 521 8.91 -0.12 -30.12
C ASN A 521 10.10 -1.03 -29.83
N GLU A 522 10.06 -1.70 -28.67
CA GLU A 522 11.11 -2.59 -28.19
C GLU A 522 10.62 -4.03 -28.15
N ILE A 523 11.51 -4.97 -28.42
CA ILE A 523 11.31 -6.40 -28.21
C ILE A 523 12.09 -6.82 -26.96
N LEU A 524 11.39 -7.45 -26.02
CA LEU A 524 11.96 -8.06 -24.82
C LEU A 524 11.92 -9.59 -24.92
N ALA A 525 13.09 -10.21 -24.88
CA ALA A 525 13.28 -11.66 -24.95
C ALA A 525 13.96 -12.21 -23.69
N GLY A 526 13.74 -13.47 -23.32
CA GLY A 526 14.52 -14.15 -22.27
C GLY A 526 14.10 -13.88 -20.83
N THR A 527 12.89 -13.37 -20.59
CA THR A 527 12.32 -13.23 -19.25
C THR A 527 10.88 -13.74 -19.20
N SER A 528 10.47 -14.40 -18.11
CA SER A 528 9.05 -14.69 -17.83
C SER A 528 8.31 -13.47 -17.32
N LEU A 529 9.01 -12.42 -16.87
CA LEU A 529 8.43 -11.24 -16.23
C LEU A 529 8.62 -9.98 -17.08
N ILE A 530 7.51 -9.29 -17.38
CA ILE A 530 7.47 -8.06 -18.20
C ILE A 530 7.27 -6.77 -17.37
N SER A 531 7.49 -6.81 -16.05
CA SER A 531 7.38 -5.60 -15.21
C SER A 531 8.51 -4.60 -15.53
N ALA A 532 8.18 -3.30 -15.48
CA ALA A 532 9.08 -2.19 -15.84
C ALA A 532 10.45 -2.24 -15.14
N GLU A 533 10.54 -2.85 -13.96
CA GLU A 533 11.74 -2.89 -13.12
C GLU A 533 12.65 -4.11 -13.35
N ARG A 534 12.20 -5.15 -14.07
CA ARG A 534 12.95 -6.42 -14.24
C ARG A 534 13.34 -6.76 -15.69
N ARG A 535 13.28 -5.79 -16.60
CA ARG A 535 13.81 -5.91 -17.98
C ARG A 535 15.29 -6.33 -18.03
N ASN A 536 16.06 -6.06 -16.97
CA ASN A 536 17.48 -6.40 -16.84
C ASN A 536 17.80 -7.90 -16.81
N ARG A 537 16.80 -8.80 -16.76
CA ARG A 537 17.00 -10.25 -16.86
C ARG A 537 16.86 -10.80 -18.28
N GLY A 538 16.31 -9.99 -19.21
CA GLY A 538 16.14 -10.34 -20.61
C GLY A 538 17.04 -9.53 -21.53
N GLN A 539 16.91 -9.74 -22.83
CA GLN A 539 17.51 -8.94 -23.88
C GLN A 539 16.48 -7.99 -24.44
N THR A 540 16.81 -6.70 -24.50
CA THR A 540 15.96 -5.67 -25.11
C THR A 540 16.60 -5.22 -26.42
N THR A 541 15.81 -5.18 -27.49
CA THR A 541 16.22 -4.73 -28.83
C THR A 541 15.15 -3.86 -29.45
N GLN A 542 15.50 -2.98 -30.39
CA GLN A 542 14.56 -2.05 -31.01
C GLN A 542 14.07 -2.56 -32.35
N VAL A 543 12.81 -2.30 -32.67
CA VAL A 543 12.26 -2.57 -34.01
C VAL A 543 12.75 -1.49 -34.98
N ILE A 544 13.51 -1.89 -35.99
CA ILE A 544 14.08 -1.00 -37.02
C ILE A 544 13.35 -1.08 -38.36
N GLU A 545 12.68 -2.20 -38.66
CA GLU A 545 11.83 -2.35 -39.84
C GLU A 545 10.59 -3.19 -39.50
N MET A 546 9.47 -2.89 -40.15
CA MET A 546 8.22 -3.63 -40.01
C MET A 546 7.75 -4.06 -41.41
N HIS A 547 7.77 -5.36 -41.66
CA HIS A 547 7.30 -5.97 -42.90
C HIS A 547 5.91 -6.56 -42.66
N VAL A 548 4.87 -5.87 -43.13
CA VAL A 548 3.48 -6.32 -43.05
C VAL A 548 3.09 -7.02 -44.35
N HIS A 549 2.39 -8.15 -44.26
CA HIS A 549 1.97 -8.88 -45.47
C HIS A 549 1.12 -7.97 -46.38
N PRO A 550 1.42 -7.87 -47.70
CA PRO A 550 0.78 -6.90 -48.58
C PRO A 550 -0.72 -7.13 -48.80
N LYS A 551 -1.19 -8.36 -48.57
CA LYS A 551 -2.62 -8.73 -48.61
C LYS A 551 -3.32 -8.63 -47.24
N PHE A 552 -2.67 -8.08 -46.21
CA PHE A 552 -3.29 -7.92 -44.90
C PHE A 552 -4.50 -6.97 -44.95
N ASP A 553 -5.65 -7.42 -44.47
CA ASP A 553 -6.83 -6.56 -44.25
C ASP A 553 -7.27 -6.64 -42.78
N ILE A 554 -7.23 -5.50 -42.10
CA ILE A 554 -7.55 -5.37 -40.67
C ILE A 554 -9.02 -5.63 -40.34
N ARG A 555 -9.94 -5.54 -41.31
CA ARG A 555 -11.36 -5.82 -41.09
C ARG A 555 -11.67 -7.31 -41.08
N THR A 556 -10.96 -8.07 -41.90
CA THR A 556 -11.17 -9.52 -42.07
C THR A 556 -10.08 -10.36 -41.41
N TYR A 557 -9.00 -9.73 -40.94
CA TYR A 557 -7.79 -10.39 -40.41
C TYR A 557 -7.17 -11.38 -41.41
N THR A 558 -7.42 -11.17 -42.71
CA THR A 558 -6.82 -11.98 -43.78
C THR A 558 -5.33 -11.66 -43.85
N HIS A 559 -4.47 -12.68 -43.94
CA HIS A 559 -3.01 -12.52 -43.91
C HIS A 559 -2.49 -11.71 -42.70
N ASP A 560 -3.04 -11.94 -41.50
CA ASP A 560 -2.62 -11.27 -40.26
C ASP A 560 -1.24 -11.75 -39.77
N ILE A 561 -0.20 -11.34 -40.50
CA ILE A 561 1.20 -11.73 -40.27
C ILE A 561 2.15 -10.56 -40.59
N ALA A 562 3.09 -10.32 -39.69
CA ALA A 562 4.15 -9.34 -39.88
C ALA A 562 5.49 -9.85 -39.33
N LEU A 563 6.56 -9.35 -39.93
CA LEU A 563 7.94 -9.59 -39.52
C LEU A 563 8.57 -8.28 -39.06
N LEU A 564 9.10 -8.29 -37.84
CA LEU A 564 9.82 -7.16 -37.26
C LEU A 564 11.31 -7.45 -37.37
N ARG A 565 12.05 -6.57 -38.03
CA ARG A 565 13.50 -6.60 -38.00
C ARG A 565 13.99 -5.81 -36.80
N VAL A 566 14.91 -6.38 -36.02
CA VAL A 566 15.37 -5.78 -34.76
C VAL A 566 16.86 -5.46 -34.76
N TRP A 567 17.24 -4.40 -34.06
CA TRP A 567 18.63 -4.02 -33.81
C TRP A 567 18.80 -3.41 -32.42
N PRO A 568 19.84 -3.81 -31.64
CA PRO A 568 20.85 -4.84 -31.94
C PRO A 568 20.28 -6.26 -32.06
N ALA A 569 20.93 -7.14 -32.84
CA ALA A 569 20.48 -8.53 -32.97
C ALA A 569 20.52 -9.27 -31.61
N LEU A 570 19.58 -10.19 -31.39
CA LEU A 570 19.49 -11.03 -30.20
C LEU A 570 20.66 -12.00 -30.12
N SER A 571 21.20 -12.18 -28.92
CA SER A 571 22.25 -13.15 -28.62
C SER A 571 21.62 -14.44 -28.08
N PHE A 572 21.75 -15.55 -28.79
CA PHE A 572 21.10 -16.78 -28.33
C PHE A 572 21.75 -17.38 -27.07
N ASN A 573 20.91 -17.90 -26.19
CA ASN A 573 21.28 -18.59 -24.95
C ASN A 573 20.14 -19.54 -24.51
N THR A 574 20.22 -20.08 -23.30
CA THR A 574 19.21 -21.04 -22.79
C THR A 574 17.80 -20.47 -22.60
N ALA A 575 17.65 -19.14 -22.51
CA ALA A 575 16.37 -18.45 -22.38
C ALA A 575 15.96 -17.67 -23.65
N VAL A 576 16.85 -17.57 -24.64
CA VAL A 576 16.62 -16.84 -25.90
C VAL A 576 17.11 -17.71 -27.05
N HIS A 577 16.20 -18.34 -27.79
CA HIS A 577 16.55 -19.21 -28.91
C HIS A 577 15.45 -19.17 -29.97
N PRO A 578 15.77 -19.43 -31.25
CA PRO A 578 14.76 -19.41 -32.29
C PRO A 578 13.82 -20.63 -32.20
N ILE A 579 12.66 -20.54 -32.85
CA ILE A 579 11.76 -21.67 -33.11
C ILE A 579 11.65 -21.90 -34.61
N GLN A 580 11.56 -23.18 -35.00
CA GLN A 580 11.38 -23.57 -36.40
C GLN A 580 9.91 -23.69 -36.76
N LEU A 581 9.53 -23.27 -37.97
CA LEU A 581 8.19 -23.52 -38.50
C LEU A 581 7.93 -25.03 -38.67
N ILE A 582 6.69 -25.45 -38.48
CA ILE A 582 6.27 -26.84 -38.73
C ILE A 582 6.48 -27.25 -40.20
N ASP A 583 6.81 -28.52 -40.43
CA ASP A 583 6.89 -29.10 -41.77
C ASP A 583 5.49 -29.43 -42.32
N THR A 584 5.32 -29.27 -43.62
CA THR A 584 4.08 -29.53 -44.36
C THR A 584 3.97 -30.97 -44.88
N SER A 585 5.03 -31.79 -44.76
CA SER A 585 5.06 -33.18 -45.26
C SER A 585 4.20 -34.18 -44.46
N GLY A 586 3.79 -33.82 -43.24
CA GLY A 586 2.97 -34.65 -42.34
C GLY A 586 1.46 -34.34 -42.36
N PRO A 587 0.63 -35.04 -41.55
CA PRO A 587 -0.82 -34.83 -41.48
C PRO A 587 -1.19 -33.35 -41.28
N PRO A 588 -2.33 -32.89 -41.85
CA PRO A 588 -2.66 -31.46 -42.01
C PRO A 588 -2.71 -30.67 -40.70
N TYR A 589 -3.02 -31.32 -39.57
CA TYR A 589 -2.91 -30.71 -38.25
C TYR A 589 -2.55 -31.76 -37.19
N PRO A 590 -1.84 -31.40 -36.12
CA PRO A 590 -1.58 -32.32 -35.02
C PRO A 590 -2.87 -32.74 -34.32
N THR A 591 -3.01 -34.03 -34.02
CA THR A 591 -4.08 -34.54 -33.12
C THR A 591 -3.77 -34.28 -31.65
N GLU A 592 -2.49 -34.12 -31.35
CA GLU A 592 -1.96 -33.80 -30.02
C GLU A 592 -2.16 -32.31 -29.68
N PRO A 593 -2.22 -31.96 -28.39
CA PRO A 593 -2.42 -30.57 -27.98
C PRO A 593 -1.22 -29.70 -28.37
N VAL A 594 -1.53 -28.49 -28.82
CA VAL A 594 -0.57 -27.41 -29.07
C VAL A 594 -0.57 -26.44 -27.89
N VAL A 595 0.54 -25.72 -27.69
CA VAL A 595 0.75 -24.81 -26.57
C VAL A 595 0.79 -23.37 -27.07
N VAL A 596 -0.06 -22.52 -26.52
CA VAL A 596 -0.01 -21.06 -26.69
C VAL A 596 0.72 -20.47 -25.50
N THR A 597 1.59 -19.49 -25.72
CA THR A 597 2.22 -18.70 -24.66
C THR A 597 2.07 -17.19 -24.86
N GLY A 598 2.08 -16.44 -23.76
CA GLY A 598 1.89 -14.99 -23.79
C GLY A 598 1.60 -14.34 -22.44
N TRP A 599 1.39 -13.02 -22.46
CA TRP A 599 1.12 -12.16 -21.31
C TRP A 599 -0.23 -11.43 -21.40
N GLY A 600 -1.12 -11.92 -22.27
CA GLY A 600 -2.46 -11.39 -22.45
C GLY A 600 -3.35 -11.52 -21.22
N LEU A 601 -4.56 -10.98 -21.35
CA LEU A 601 -5.56 -10.99 -20.30
C LEU A 601 -5.91 -12.42 -19.88
N LEU A 602 -6.09 -12.62 -18.59
CA LEU A 602 -6.43 -13.95 -18.05
C LEU A 602 -7.93 -14.24 -18.10
N LYS A 603 -8.73 -13.19 -18.37
CA LYS A 603 -10.20 -13.20 -18.51
C LYS A 603 -10.60 -12.06 -19.44
N GLU A 604 -11.58 -12.29 -20.30
CA GLU A 604 -12.13 -11.30 -21.23
C GLU A 604 -12.62 -10.01 -20.53
N SER A 605 -13.15 -10.13 -19.31
CA SER A 605 -13.65 -8.99 -18.53
C SER A 605 -12.57 -8.26 -17.70
N SER A 606 -11.30 -8.67 -17.79
CA SER A 606 -10.20 -8.06 -17.04
C SER A 606 -9.59 -6.89 -17.81
N ASN A 607 -9.15 -5.85 -17.10
CA ASN A 607 -8.26 -4.83 -17.66
C ASN A 607 -6.80 -5.00 -17.20
N TYR A 608 -6.52 -6.04 -16.41
CA TYR A 608 -5.20 -6.32 -15.86
C TYR A 608 -4.49 -7.42 -16.66
N GLN A 609 -3.37 -7.05 -17.28
CA GLN A 609 -2.43 -7.97 -17.91
C GLN A 609 -1.48 -8.53 -16.86
N THR A 610 -1.23 -9.84 -16.92
CA THR A 610 -0.27 -10.48 -16.01
C THR A 610 1.15 -10.04 -16.33
N PRO A 611 1.98 -9.69 -15.33
CA PRO A 611 3.40 -9.48 -15.60
C PRO A 611 4.14 -10.80 -15.85
N LEU A 612 3.54 -11.96 -15.54
CA LEU A 612 4.16 -13.28 -15.63
C LEU A 612 3.67 -14.05 -16.86
N LEU A 613 4.60 -14.62 -17.62
CA LEU A 613 4.36 -15.44 -18.81
C LEU A 613 3.47 -16.62 -18.47
N GLN A 614 2.49 -16.88 -19.31
CA GLN A 614 1.56 -17.99 -19.18
C GLN A 614 1.67 -18.90 -20.39
N LYS A 615 1.21 -20.15 -20.21
CA LYS A 615 1.04 -21.16 -21.26
C LYS A 615 -0.32 -21.82 -21.16
N VAL A 616 -0.97 -22.14 -22.27
CA VAL A 616 -2.20 -22.95 -22.28
C VAL A 616 -2.12 -24.03 -23.35
N ARG A 617 -2.71 -25.20 -23.07
CA ARG A 617 -2.86 -26.28 -24.06
C ARG A 617 -4.22 -26.16 -24.73
N VAL A 618 -4.22 -26.09 -26.05
CA VAL A 618 -5.41 -26.04 -26.92
C VAL A 618 -5.28 -27.10 -28.01
N TYR A 619 -6.39 -27.42 -28.68
CA TYR A 619 -6.41 -28.34 -29.81
C TYR A 619 -6.75 -27.57 -31.07
N VAL A 620 -6.09 -27.92 -32.18
CA VAL A 620 -6.47 -27.37 -33.48
C VAL A 620 -7.81 -28.00 -33.87
N ASN A 621 -8.82 -27.16 -34.07
CA ASN A 621 -10.16 -27.60 -34.39
C ASN A 621 -10.34 -27.72 -35.90
N ASP A 622 -11.32 -28.52 -36.31
CA ASP A 622 -11.71 -28.60 -37.71
C ASP A 622 -12.24 -27.24 -38.20
N LEU A 623 -11.61 -26.74 -39.26
CA LEU A 623 -11.89 -25.42 -39.81
C LEU A 623 -13.32 -25.32 -40.36
N SER A 624 -13.91 -26.44 -40.82
CA SER A 624 -15.30 -26.46 -41.29
C SER A 624 -16.29 -26.11 -40.18
N HIS A 625 -16.05 -26.65 -38.98
CA HIS A 625 -16.86 -26.36 -37.79
C HIS A 625 -16.69 -24.91 -37.36
N CYS A 626 -15.46 -24.40 -37.30
CA CYS A 626 -15.21 -23.01 -36.92
C CYS A 626 -15.83 -22.01 -37.91
N ARG A 627 -15.75 -22.28 -39.23
CA ARG A 627 -16.40 -21.47 -40.27
C ARG A 627 -17.91 -21.38 -40.06
N SER A 628 -18.57 -22.50 -39.77
CA SER A 628 -20.01 -22.50 -39.53
C SER A 628 -20.38 -21.57 -38.37
N LYS A 629 -19.61 -21.62 -37.27
CA LYS A 629 -19.85 -20.77 -36.10
C LYS A 629 -19.61 -19.29 -36.35
N TYR A 630 -18.49 -18.92 -36.97
CA TYR A 630 -18.22 -17.52 -37.29
C TYR A 630 -19.15 -16.96 -38.39
N MET A 631 -19.70 -17.82 -39.27
CA MET A 631 -20.74 -17.40 -40.20
C MET A 631 -22.07 -17.03 -39.52
N GLU A 632 -22.41 -17.62 -38.35
CA GLU A 632 -23.61 -17.25 -37.58
C GLU A 632 -23.61 -15.76 -37.17
N VAL A 633 -22.42 -15.14 -37.11
CA VAL A 633 -22.20 -13.72 -36.77
C VAL A 633 -21.71 -12.91 -37.97
N ASN A 634 -21.97 -13.39 -39.20
CA ASN A 634 -21.60 -12.76 -40.47
C ASN A 634 -20.09 -12.52 -40.68
N TRP A 635 -19.23 -13.35 -40.09
CA TRP A 635 -17.79 -13.32 -40.35
C TRP A 635 -17.37 -14.53 -41.19
N ALA A 636 -17.04 -14.29 -42.46
CA ALA A 636 -16.42 -15.28 -43.32
C ALA A 636 -14.93 -15.45 -42.96
N LEU A 637 -14.58 -16.57 -42.33
CA LEU A 637 -13.19 -16.87 -41.94
C LEU A 637 -12.31 -17.16 -43.17
N PRO A 638 -11.18 -16.44 -43.36
CA PRO A 638 -10.22 -16.70 -44.42
C PRO A 638 -9.52 -18.06 -44.27
N ASP A 639 -9.11 -18.67 -45.40
CA ASP A 639 -8.32 -19.91 -45.44
C ASP A 639 -6.91 -19.75 -44.83
N THR A 640 -6.45 -18.51 -44.64
CA THR A 640 -5.15 -18.20 -44.02
C THR A 640 -5.18 -18.29 -42.48
N LEU A 641 -6.36 -18.51 -41.90
CA LEU A 641 -6.53 -18.67 -40.45
C LEU A 641 -6.90 -20.12 -40.12
N MET A 642 -6.42 -20.57 -38.97
CA MET A 642 -6.86 -21.79 -38.31
C MET A 642 -7.49 -21.45 -36.97
N CYS A 643 -8.27 -22.38 -36.44
CA CYS A 643 -8.90 -22.24 -35.14
C CYS A 643 -8.31 -23.23 -34.15
N ALA A 644 -8.06 -22.78 -32.94
CA ALA A 644 -7.67 -23.68 -31.86
C ALA A 644 -8.37 -23.29 -30.57
N ALA A 645 -8.88 -24.29 -29.85
CA ALA A 645 -9.52 -24.09 -28.57
C ALA A 645 -9.41 -25.34 -27.69
N ALA A 646 -9.63 -25.15 -26.40
CA ALA A 646 -9.97 -26.23 -25.48
C ALA A 646 -11.05 -25.73 -24.50
N ASP A 647 -11.70 -26.63 -23.76
CA ASP A 647 -12.75 -26.24 -22.81
C ASP A 647 -12.22 -25.19 -21.82
N LYS A 648 -12.80 -23.98 -21.89
CA LYS A 648 -12.41 -22.79 -21.10
C LYS A 648 -10.93 -22.42 -21.25
N LYS A 649 -10.36 -22.69 -22.43
CA LYS A 649 -8.94 -22.50 -22.73
C LYS A 649 -8.70 -21.82 -24.07
N ASP A 650 -8.13 -20.62 -24.04
CA ASP A 650 -7.84 -19.83 -25.25
C ASP A 650 -6.90 -18.66 -24.98
N ALA A 651 -6.24 -18.15 -26.03
CA ALA A 651 -5.54 -16.87 -26.03
C ALA A 651 -6.49 -15.69 -25.79
N CYS A 652 -5.96 -14.55 -25.35
CA CYS A 652 -6.76 -13.36 -25.07
C CYS A 652 -6.02 -12.06 -25.43
N GLN A 653 -6.62 -10.90 -25.17
CA GLN A 653 -6.06 -9.61 -25.59
C GLN A 653 -4.66 -9.39 -24.97
N GLY A 654 -3.69 -9.08 -25.81
CA GLY A 654 -2.26 -9.00 -25.47
C GLY A 654 -1.46 -10.23 -25.89
N ASP A 655 -2.08 -11.39 -26.11
CA ASP A 655 -1.39 -12.58 -26.64
C ASP A 655 -1.16 -12.52 -28.15
N SER A 656 -1.79 -11.58 -28.87
CA SER A 656 -1.65 -11.38 -30.31
C SER A 656 -0.21 -11.42 -30.79
N GLY A 657 0.07 -12.19 -31.84
CA GLY A 657 1.42 -12.45 -32.35
C GLY A 657 2.23 -13.48 -31.57
N GLY A 658 1.77 -13.91 -30.39
CA GLY A 658 2.38 -14.99 -29.61
C GLY A 658 2.33 -16.35 -30.32
N PRO A 659 3.25 -17.27 -30.00
CA PRO A 659 3.41 -18.55 -30.67
C PRO A 659 2.31 -19.56 -30.31
N LEU A 660 1.90 -20.34 -31.31
CA LEU A 660 1.20 -21.61 -31.16
C LEU A 660 2.18 -22.75 -31.51
N VAL A 661 2.63 -23.47 -30.48
CA VAL A 661 3.74 -24.44 -30.55
C VAL A 661 3.22 -25.87 -30.52
N TYR A 662 3.71 -26.67 -31.46
CA TYR A 662 3.56 -28.11 -31.47
C TYR A 662 4.83 -28.82 -31.00
N TYR A 663 4.67 -29.91 -30.25
CA TYR A 663 5.76 -30.75 -29.78
C TYR A 663 5.79 -32.04 -30.60
N LEU A 664 6.90 -32.30 -31.27
CA LEU A 664 7.16 -33.56 -31.96
C LEU A 664 7.47 -34.68 -30.95
N GLU A 665 7.36 -35.94 -31.37
CA GLU A 665 7.64 -37.11 -30.52
C GLU A 665 9.07 -37.11 -29.96
N ASP A 666 10.02 -36.52 -30.69
CA ASP A 666 11.41 -36.33 -30.27
C ASP A 666 11.61 -35.20 -29.23
N GLY A 667 10.52 -34.55 -28.82
CA GLY A 667 10.50 -33.43 -27.88
C GLY A 667 10.81 -32.07 -28.50
N SER A 668 11.09 -32.01 -29.81
CA SER A 668 11.43 -30.75 -30.48
C SER A 668 10.19 -29.90 -30.75
N GLN A 669 10.35 -28.59 -30.61
CA GLN A 669 9.26 -27.60 -30.75
C GLN A 669 9.15 -27.12 -32.20
N ARG A 670 7.92 -26.96 -32.70
CA ARG A 670 7.62 -26.38 -34.01
C ARG A 670 6.52 -25.34 -33.93
N LEU A 671 6.70 -24.20 -34.58
CA LEU A 671 5.72 -23.13 -34.65
C LEU A 671 4.69 -23.47 -35.74
N VAL A 672 3.43 -23.64 -35.33
CA VAL A 672 2.31 -23.98 -36.24
C VAL A 672 1.50 -22.73 -36.58
N GLY A 673 1.44 -21.78 -35.66
CA GLY A 673 0.71 -20.54 -35.86
C GLY A 673 1.15 -19.42 -34.94
N ILE A 674 0.52 -18.27 -35.13
CA ILE A 674 0.59 -17.13 -34.22
C ILE A 674 -0.81 -16.67 -33.85
N VAL A 675 -1.01 -16.20 -32.63
CA VAL A 675 -2.31 -15.66 -32.16
C VAL A 675 -2.71 -14.48 -33.04
N SER A 676 -3.93 -14.49 -33.57
CA SER A 676 -4.45 -13.42 -34.43
C SER A 676 -5.64 -12.73 -33.75
N SER A 677 -6.86 -13.25 -33.95
CA SER A 677 -8.10 -12.61 -33.54
C SER A 677 -9.07 -13.65 -32.94
N GLY A 678 -10.25 -13.21 -32.49
CA GLY A 678 -11.31 -14.08 -32.01
C GLY A 678 -12.50 -13.29 -31.50
N ILE A 679 -13.61 -13.99 -31.24
CA ILE A 679 -14.78 -13.41 -30.56
C ILE A 679 -14.76 -13.84 -29.09
N GLY A 680 -14.43 -12.88 -28.22
CA GLY A 680 -14.22 -13.13 -26.81
C GLY A 680 -12.97 -13.97 -26.52
N CYS A 681 -12.78 -14.34 -25.26
CA CYS A 681 -11.68 -15.22 -24.85
C CYS A 681 -12.22 -16.49 -24.20
N ALA A 682 -11.84 -17.66 -24.75
CA ALA A 682 -12.33 -18.97 -24.32
C ALA A 682 -13.86 -19.05 -24.30
N SER A 683 -14.47 -18.47 -25.33
CA SER A 683 -15.89 -18.59 -25.58
C SER A 683 -16.27 -20.06 -25.74
N LYS A 684 -17.45 -20.44 -25.23
CA LYS A 684 -17.99 -21.78 -25.47
C LYS A 684 -18.38 -22.00 -26.93
N ASP A 685 -18.70 -20.91 -27.63
CA ASP A 685 -19.27 -20.95 -28.96
C ASP A 685 -18.26 -20.58 -30.06
N PHE A 686 -17.16 -19.90 -29.70
CA PHE A 686 -16.14 -19.42 -30.65
C PHE A 686 -14.74 -19.85 -30.21
N ALA A 687 -14.03 -20.55 -31.09
CA ALA A 687 -12.61 -20.85 -30.92
C ALA A 687 -11.74 -19.65 -31.29
N GLY A 688 -10.60 -19.47 -30.63
CA GLY A 688 -9.59 -18.47 -31.00
C GLY A 688 -9.02 -18.73 -32.39
N LEU A 689 -8.67 -17.64 -33.09
CA LEU A 689 -8.12 -17.68 -34.45
C LEU A 689 -6.63 -17.40 -34.42
N TYR A 690 -5.91 -18.17 -35.22
CA TYR A 690 -4.47 -18.13 -35.34
C TYR A 690 -4.11 -18.08 -36.81
N THR A 691 -3.09 -17.31 -37.18
CA THR A 691 -2.57 -17.34 -38.56
C THR A 691 -1.89 -18.68 -38.82
N ASP A 692 -2.30 -19.39 -39.87
CA ASP A 692 -1.81 -20.72 -40.19
C ASP A 692 -0.46 -20.67 -40.92
N LEU A 693 0.62 -21.07 -40.24
CA LEU A 693 1.98 -21.10 -40.81
C LEU A 693 2.25 -22.35 -41.65
N ARG A 694 1.27 -23.22 -41.84
CA ARG A 694 1.28 -24.27 -42.87
C ARG A 694 0.78 -23.76 -44.21
N HIS A 695 -0.01 -22.69 -44.22
CA HIS A 695 -0.56 -22.12 -45.44
C HIS A 695 0.55 -21.65 -46.39
N PRO A 696 0.56 -22.04 -47.69
CA PRO A 696 1.66 -21.77 -48.61
C PRO A 696 2.03 -20.29 -48.72
N GLU A 697 1.03 -19.40 -48.72
CA GLU A 697 1.28 -17.95 -48.81
C GLU A 697 1.95 -17.39 -47.55
N MET A 698 1.60 -17.87 -46.34
CA MET A 698 2.26 -17.41 -45.10
C MET A 698 3.72 -17.86 -45.08
N ARG A 699 3.97 -19.10 -45.50
CA ARG A 699 5.33 -19.67 -45.56
C ARG A 699 6.20 -18.98 -46.59
N ALA A 700 5.66 -18.76 -47.79
CA ALA A 700 6.36 -18.03 -48.84
C ALA A 700 6.74 -16.63 -48.35
N TYR A 701 5.80 -15.91 -47.73
CA TYR A 701 6.06 -14.60 -47.17
C TYR A 701 7.17 -14.60 -46.11
N VAL A 702 7.14 -15.54 -45.16
CA VAL A 702 8.19 -15.64 -44.14
C VAL A 702 9.55 -15.91 -44.78
N ASN A 703 9.63 -16.85 -45.73
CA ASN A 703 10.86 -17.23 -46.40
C ASN A 703 11.43 -16.10 -47.26
N ASP A 704 10.57 -15.37 -47.99
CA ASP A 704 10.98 -14.29 -48.90
C ASP A 704 11.61 -13.12 -48.15
N ILE A 705 11.10 -12.78 -46.96
CA ILE A 705 11.61 -11.66 -46.15
C ILE A 705 12.84 -12.05 -45.33
N THR A 706 12.83 -13.22 -44.71
CA THR A 706 13.87 -13.61 -43.73
C THR A 706 15.01 -14.42 -44.36
N GLY A 707 14.85 -14.92 -45.58
CA GLY A 707 15.77 -15.89 -46.18
C GLY A 707 15.79 -17.25 -45.45
N TYR A 708 14.80 -17.49 -44.58
CA TYR A 708 14.68 -18.70 -43.77
C TYR A 708 14.51 -19.93 -44.67
N ARG A 709 15.57 -20.71 -44.87
CA ARG A 709 15.47 -22.02 -45.52
C ARG A 709 15.08 -23.04 -44.46
N LEU A 710 13.85 -23.53 -44.57
CA LEU A 710 13.39 -24.72 -43.86
C LEU A 710 14.40 -25.84 -44.12
N ALA A 711 14.91 -26.48 -43.07
CA ALA A 711 15.64 -27.72 -43.24
C ALA A 711 14.71 -28.70 -43.96
N SER A 712 15.16 -29.18 -45.12
CA SER A 712 14.49 -30.19 -45.95
C SER A 712 14.28 -31.49 -45.20
#